data_AF-A0AA40C1B0-F1
#
_entry.id   AF-A0AA40C1B0-F1
#
_cell.length_a   1.000
_cell.length_b   1.000
_cell.length_c   1.000
_cell.angle_alpha   90.00
_cell.angle_beta   90.00
_cell.angle_gamma   90.00
#
_symmetry.space_group_name_H-M   'P 1'
#
loop_
_entity.id
_entity.type
_entity.pdbx_description
1 polymer ?
#
loop_
_entity_poly.entity_id
_entity_poly.type
_entity_poly.pdbx_seq_one_letter_code
_entity_poly.pdbx_strand_id
1 'polypeptide(L)'
;MADLPPCPQIPGPLDALEPWNPARGALEPATQFAFGVFPVFRVVPNSEYRKKLEDGDAWQLVDGSCRRESRGQCSSAQDDSASNAKLFQVPHFPRAKELGSFAMKAIPRRIPAKRGAQLVCMSGSIWLHICTTHLLHILSSNPGAAISDAITKQYYVPRYLGVILRCKRGLFASNMGQPPSWAANHSHLGIGGGGGSDPATASPVWWTPDPSVGVGSGDNAWQLTAATLVGLQSMPGLVVLYAGIMKKKWAINSAFMAFYAFAAVLICWVLWAYEASFGDEMLPFVGTPNNVLGIDRMLAQSTLPSIGISQQFPLATMIYFQFVFAAITVVIMAGAFLGRMNIYAWMIFVPLWITLSYTVGAYSLWGGGFLFKLGVIDYSGGYVIHLSSGTAGFIGCYWIGPRLPKDREDSRPNNILTVLIGAGLLWTGWNGFNGGDPYAASADAGVAVLNTNLYTTVSVLTWTLCDVVYFKKPSVIGAVQGMITGLVAITPAAGVVAGWGAILLGLGSGSVPWVTMNILAKKSALLERHFDDVLGVMHTHMVAGFVGGFGTGLWATVDGCAAFGLTNPGGAVAGNGIQLGYQMAGAMFIIGWNLVWTSLIMLFIKHVLRIPLRMPDEALLLGDDAIHGEAAYVFGPCEAHDHHGGYIQGEALHTPATNDANDAELGLGGGTAPSPHEGEKHTT
;
A
#
# COMPACT_ATOMS: atom_id res chain seq x y z
N MET A 1 -6.38 15.93 60.66
CA MET A 1 -6.28 17.34 61.08
C MET A 1 -4.81 17.70 61.14
N ALA A 2 -4.41 18.67 60.29
CA ALA A 2 -3.26 19.59 60.38
C ALA A 2 -1.79 19.06 60.39
N ASP A 3 -1.15 19.21 59.22
CA ASP A 3 0.15 19.84 58.87
C ASP A 3 1.31 20.02 59.90
N LEU A 4 2.49 19.48 59.51
CA LEU A 4 3.93 19.96 59.47
C LEU A 4 4.48 20.95 60.54
N PRO A 5 5.82 21.15 60.77
CA PRO A 5 7.08 20.87 60.00
C PRO A 5 8.27 20.40 60.93
N PRO A 6 9.60 20.69 60.79
CA PRO A 6 10.53 21.06 59.68
C PRO A 6 11.84 20.19 59.60
N CYS A 7 12.71 20.46 58.60
CA CYS A 7 14.11 19.96 58.46
C CYS A 7 15.07 20.62 59.50
N PRO A 8 16.23 20.04 59.91
CA PRO A 8 17.54 20.53 59.39
C PRO A 8 18.87 19.66 59.55
N GLN A 9 19.88 19.98 58.71
CA GLN A 9 21.39 20.01 58.86
C GLN A 9 22.31 18.75 58.71
N ILE A 10 23.21 18.64 57.69
CA ILE A 10 24.69 19.00 57.56
C ILE A 10 25.63 17.76 57.78
N PRO A 11 26.90 17.57 57.26
CA PRO A 11 27.90 18.45 56.56
C PRO A 11 28.65 17.91 55.29
N GLY A 12 29.40 18.81 54.60
CA GLY A 12 30.46 18.51 53.60
C GLY A 12 31.84 18.14 54.23
N PRO A 13 33.03 18.24 53.56
CA PRO A 13 33.41 19.29 52.59
C PRO A 13 34.36 18.92 51.39
N LEU A 14 34.45 19.88 50.44
CA LEU A 14 35.58 20.37 49.61
C LEU A 14 36.31 19.47 48.57
N ASP A 15 36.21 19.84 47.28
CA ASP A 15 37.30 20.53 46.56
C ASP A 15 36.87 21.08 45.17
N ALA A 16 37.67 22.02 44.67
CA ALA A 16 37.30 23.19 43.85
C ALA A 16 37.10 22.97 42.33
N LEU A 17 36.35 23.93 41.77
CA LEU A 17 36.04 24.20 40.37
C LEU A 17 37.21 24.85 39.60
N GLU A 18 37.32 24.57 38.30
CA GLU A 18 37.75 25.55 37.28
C GLU A 18 36.78 25.56 36.09
N PRO A 19 36.55 26.72 35.42
CA PRO A 19 35.54 26.88 34.38
C PRO A 19 36.08 26.75 32.95
N TRP A 20 35.32 26.11 32.06
CA TRP A 20 35.65 25.98 30.63
C TRP A 20 35.26 27.25 29.83
N ASN A 21 36.20 27.79 29.07
CA ASN A 21 36.06 28.96 28.20
C ASN A 21 36.15 28.55 26.72
N PRO A 22 35.20 28.94 25.84
CA PRO A 22 35.23 28.57 24.42
C PRO A 22 35.87 29.67 23.56
N ALA A 23 37.18 29.58 23.28
CA ALA A 23 37.79 30.21 22.10
C ALA A 23 39.25 29.77 21.87
N ARG A 24 39.53 29.37 20.63
CA ARG A 24 40.83 29.21 19.93
C ARG A 24 41.50 27.84 20.00
N GLY A 25 41.73 27.29 18.80
CA GLY A 25 42.95 26.52 18.50
C GLY A 25 42.70 25.25 17.71
N ALA A 26 42.77 25.36 16.38
CA ALA A 26 42.78 24.25 15.44
C ALA A 26 43.89 23.23 15.71
N LEU A 27 43.64 21.96 15.34
CA LEU A 27 44.60 21.03 14.73
C LEU A 27 43.85 19.76 14.27
N GLU A 28 43.97 19.44 12.97
CA GLU A 28 43.55 18.17 12.37
C GLU A 28 44.29 16.97 12.98
N PRO A 29 43.79 15.73 12.79
CA PRO A 29 44.45 14.92 11.76
C PRO A 29 43.51 14.13 10.84
N ALA A 30 44.02 13.97 9.63
CA ALA A 30 43.47 13.23 8.50
C ALA A 30 43.09 11.77 8.81
N THR A 31 41.95 11.34 8.28
CA THR A 31 41.79 9.96 7.79
C THR A 31 40.95 10.02 6.51
N GLN A 32 41.64 9.91 5.38
CA GLN A 32 41.07 9.82 4.05
C GLN A 32 40.35 8.47 3.90
N PHE A 33 39.05 8.50 3.65
CA PHE A 33 38.37 7.43 2.91
C PHE A 33 37.97 7.99 1.55
N ALA A 34 38.51 7.35 0.51
CA ALA A 34 38.38 7.75 -0.89
C ALA A 34 36.91 7.69 -1.34
N PHE A 35 36.34 8.85 -1.66
CA PHE A 35 35.16 8.93 -2.52
C PHE A 35 35.58 8.60 -3.95
N GLY A 36 35.03 7.50 -4.47
CA GLY A 36 35.12 7.15 -5.88
C GLY A 36 34.54 8.27 -6.74
N VAL A 37 35.34 8.70 -7.72
CA VAL A 37 34.99 9.67 -8.74
C VAL A 37 33.80 9.14 -9.56
N PHE A 38 32.63 9.77 -9.41
CA PHE A 38 31.52 9.58 -10.35
C PHE A 38 31.82 10.35 -11.64
N PRO A 39 31.58 9.78 -12.84
CA PRO A 39 31.74 10.52 -14.08
C PRO A 39 30.68 11.63 -14.15
N VAL A 40 31.15 12.88 -14.25
CA VAL A 40 30.33 14.06 -14.54
C VAL A 40 29.79 13.91 -15.97
N PHE A 41 28.51 13.58 -16.10
CA PHE A 41 27.82 13.63 -17.39
C PHE A 41 27.63 15.10 -17.79
N ARG A 42 28.27 15.50 -18.90
CA ARG A 42 28.10 16.82 -19.49
C ARG A 42 26.69 16.90 -20.11
N VAL A 43 25.81 17.69 -19.52
CA VAL A 43 24.49 18.01 -20.08
C VAL A 43 24.70 18.94 -21.27
N VAL A 44 24.44 18.44 -22.49
CA VAL A 44 24.45 19.26 -23.72
C VAL A 44 23.06 19.89 -23.88
N PRO A 45 22.93 21.22 -24.00
CA PRO A 45 21.64 21.89 -24.20
C PRO A 45 20.94 21.45 -25.50
N ASN A 46 19.62 21.26 -25.43
CA ASN A 46 18.74 20.72 -26.48
C ASN A 46 18.61 21.62 -27.74
N SER A 47 19.34 22.73 -27.82
CA SER A 47 19.35 23.65 -28.96
C SER A 47 20.31 23.23 -30.09
N GLU A 48 21.23 22.29 -29.86
CA GLU A 48 22.12 21.75 -30.91
C GLU A 48 21.56 20.51 -31.62
N TYR A 49 20.56 19.82 -31.05
CA TYR A 49 19.93 18.66 -31.68
C TYR A 49 18.90 19.04 -32.74
N ARG A 50 18.29 20.22 -32.63
CA ARG A 50 17.22 20.68 -33.51
C ARG A 50 17.69 21.13 -34.89
N LYS A 51 19.00 21.24 -35.13
CA LYS A 51 19.59 21.67 -36.40
C LYS A 51 20.34 20.57 -37.16
N LYS A 52 20.38 19.34 -36.63
CA LYS A 52 21.10 18.19 -37.23
C LYS A 52 20.18 17.02 -37.62
N LEU A 53 18.88 17.14 -37.40
CA LEU A 53 17.86 16.16 -37.83
C LEU A 53 17.08 16.61 -39.07
N GLU A 54 17.35 17.82 -39.58
CA GLU A 54 16.74 18.36 -40.81
C GLU A 54 17.55 18.00 -42.08
N ASP A 55 18.79 17.52 -41.94
CA ASP A 55 19.62 17.02 -43.04
C ASP A 55 19.70 15.48 -42.96
N GLY A 56 18.95 14.79 -43.84
CA GLY A 56 18.67 13.36 -43.77
C GLY A 56 19.82 12.39 -44.02
N ASP A 57 20.76 12.27 -43.08
CA ASP A 57 21.84 11.28 -43.08
C ASP A 57 21.61 10.17 -42.02
N ALA A 58 21.68 8.90 -42.44
CA ALA A 58 21.51 7.72 -41.58
C ALA A 58 22.84 7.32 -40.91
N TRP A 59 22.82 7.11 -39.58
CA TRP A 59 23.96 6.68 -38.79
C TRP A 59 23.60 5.46 -37.93
N GLN A 60 24.48 4.45 -37.87
CA GLN A 60 24.38 3.31 -36.95
C GLN A 60 25.47 3.40 -35.87
N LEU A 61 25.08 3.10 -34.63
CA LEU A 61 25.97 3.00 -33.47
C LEU A 61 26.67 1.63 -33.46
N VAL A 62 27.99 1.63 -33.61
CA VAL A 62 28.85 0.46 -33.35
C VAL A 62 29.98 0.93 -32.43
N ASP A 63 30.17 0.23 -31.31
CA ASP A 63 31.24 0.44 -30.33
C ASP A 63 31.54 1.90 -29.95
N GLY A 64 30.49 2.64 -29.57
CA GLY A 64 30.62 3.89 -28.83
C GLY A 64 31.29 5.07 -29.57
N SER A 65 31.52 4.99 -30.88
CA SER A 65 32.04 6.11 -31.68
C SER A 65 31.39 6.20 -33.07
N CYS A 66 30.97 7.39 -33.47
CA CYS A 66 30.25 7.63 -34.74
C CYS A 66 31.26 7.90 -35.87
N ARG A 67 31.34 7.04 -36.89
CA ARG A 67 32.17 7.25 -38.10
C ARG A 67 31.32 7.28 -39.37
N ARG A 68 31.71 8.17 -40.30
CA ARG A 68 31.04 8.45 -41.57
C ARG A 68 31.54 7.48 -42.63
N GLU A 69 30.67 6.65 -43.20
CA GLU A 69 31.02 5.85 -44.39
C GLU A 69 30.38 6.42 -45.66
N SER A 70 31.21 6.76 -46.63
CA SER A 70 30.83 7.15 -47.99
C SER A 70 30.55 5.90 -48.84
N ARG A 71 29.39 5.87 -49.51
CA ARG A 71 28.99 4.80 -50.44
C ARG A 71 30.01 4.61 -51.57
N GLY A 72 30.48 3.38 -51.77
CA GLY A 72 31.25 2.96 -52.95
C GLY A 72 31.21 1.43 -53.18
N GLN A 73 30.33 1.03 -54.11
CA GLN A 73 30.44 -0.04 -55.12
C GLN A 73 31.20 -1.38 -54.87
N CYS A 74 30.49 -2.48 -55.26
CA CYS A 74 30.99 -3.76 -55.84
C CYS A 74 31.84 -4.67 -54.93
N SER A 75 31.97 -6.00 -55.08
CA SER A 75 31.29 -7.13 -55.74
C SER A 75 32.09 -8.39 -55.32
N SER A 76 31.45 -9.56 -55.29
CA SER A 76 32.02 -10.93 -55.48
C SER A 76 33.05 -11.57 -54.52
N ALA A 77 32.86 -12.89 -54.33
CA ALA A 77 33.85 -13.98 -54.18
C ALA A 77 34.65 -14.06 -52.84
N GLN A 78 34.55 -15.12 -52.03
CA GLN A 78 35.09 -16.51 -52.11
C GLN A 78 36.44 -16.70 -51.37
N ASP A 79 36.48 -17.80 -50.60
CA ASP A 79 37.61 -18.70 -50.28
C ASP A 79 38.72 -18.36 -49.25
N ASP A 80 38.72 -19.19 -48.20
CA ASP A 80 39.76 -20.14 -47.73
C ASP A 80 41.19 -19.77 -47.28
N SER A 81 41.54 -20.46 -46.17
CA SER A 81 42.84 -21.06 -45.79
C SER A 81 43.93 -20.14 -45.18
N ALA A 82 44.38 -20.43 -43.93
CA ALA A 82 45.59 -21.19 -43.54
C ALA A 82 46.89 -20.35 -43.69
N SER A 83 47.95 -20.38 -42.87
CA SER A 83 48.40 -21.12 -41.69
C SER A 83 49.81 -20.59 -41.30
N ASN A 84 50.30 -20.93 -40.08
CA ASN A 84 51.72 -20.97 -39.62
C ASN A 84 52.34 -19.64 -39.13
N ALA A 85 53.12 -19.56 -38.03
CA ALA A 85 54.02 -20.55 -37.42
C ALA A 85 54.28 -20.31 -35.90
N LYS A 86 54.81 -21.35 -35.24
CA LYS A 86 55.12 -21.52 -33.78
C LYS A 86 56.58 -21.18 -33.42
N LEU A 87 56.84 -20.84 -32.14
CA LEU A 87 57.97 -21.30 -31.27
C LEU A 87 57.85 -20.63 -29.86
N PHE A 88 57.27 -21.26 -28.84
CA PHE A 88 57.83 -22.12 -27.75
C PHE A 88 58.72 -21.44 -26.69
N GLN A 89 58.20 -21.31 -25.45
CA GLN A 89 58.75 -21.93 -24.22
C GLN A 89 57.73 -21.84 -23.05
N VAL A 90 57.52 -22.97 -22.34
CA VAL A 90 56.71 -23.18 -21.11
C VAL A 90 57.57 -24.08 -20.18
N PRO A 91 57.39 -24.12 -18.85
CA PRO A 91 56.29 -24.89 -18.19
C PRO A 91 55.75 -24.19 -16.90
N HIS A 92 54.57 -24.40 -16.29
CA HIS A 92 53.68 -25.55 -16.08
C HIS A 92 52.19 -25.13 -15.84
N PHE A 93 51.27 -26.06 -16.11
CA PHE A 93 49.78 -26.06 -16.11
C PHE A 93 49.14 -26.53 -14.76
N PRO A 94 47.78 -26.64 -14.55
CA PRO A 94 46.64 -26.56 -15.50
C PRO A 94 45.31 -25.79 -15.10
N ARG A 95 44.72 -25.14 -16.13
CA ARG A 95 43.30 -25.04 -16.64
C ARG A 95 42.04 -25.04 -15.73
N ALA A 96 41.11 -24.10 -16.00
CA ALA A 96 39.87 -24.20 -16.84
C ALA A 96 38.88 -23.05 -16.54
N LYS A 97 37.98 -22.48 -17.37
CA LYS A 97 37.60 -22.49 -18.81
C LYS A 97 36.68 -21.26 -19.00
N GLU A 98 36.76 -20.61 -20.16
CA GLU A 98 35.95 -19.45 -20.57
C GLU A 98 34.51 -19.81 -21.00
N LEU A 99 33.61 -18.82 -20.88
CA LEU A 99 32.25 -18.75 -21.42
C LEU A 99 32.27 -18.26 -22.87
N GLY A 100 31.66 -19.03 -23.77
CA GLY A 100 31.41 -18.67 -25.16
C GLY A 100 30.07 -17.97 -25.35
N SER A 101 30.11 -16.90 -26.14
CA SER A 101 29.00 -16.19 -26.77
C SER A 101 28.27 -17.06 -27.81
N PHE A 102 26.94 -16.96 -27.87
CA PHE A 102 26.13 -17.43 -29.00
C PHE A 102 25.11 -16.36 -29.39
N ALA A 103 25.20 -15.89 -30.64
CA ALA A 103 24.27 -14.99 -31.30
C ALA A 103 23.14 -15.77 -32.00
N MET A 104 21.91 -15.23 -32.01
CA MET A 104 20.82 -15.69 -32.88
C MET A 104 20.35 -14.59 -33.83
N LYS A 105 20.10 -15.03 -35.06
CA LYS A 105 19.62 -14.34 -36.26
C LYS A 105 18.31 -13.56 -36.05
N ALA A 106 18.25 -12.34 -36.58
CA ALA A 106 17.00 -11.61 -36.81
C ALA A 106 16.54 -11.74 -38.27
N ILE A 107 15.26 -12.07 -38.45
CA ILE A 107 14.52 -12.08 -39.72
C ILE A 107 13.84 -10.71 -39.87
N PRO A 108 14.00 -9.95 -40.97
CA PRO A 108 13.28 -8.70 -41.14
C PRO A 108 11.95 -8.92 -41.87
N ARG A 109 10.82 -8.68 -41.20
CA ARG A 109 9.54 -8.37 -41.87
C ARG A 109 9.25 -6.87 -41.75
N ARG A 110 9.10 -6.21 -42.90
CA ARG A 110 8.67 -4.81 -43.04
C ARG A 110 7.17 -4.68 -42.72
N ILE A 111 6.80 -3.72 -41.88
CA ILE A 111 5.43 -3.19 -41.75
C ILE A 111 5.51 -1.65 -41.67
N PRO A 112 4.60 -0.87 -42.30
CA PRO A 112 4.81 0.55 -42.57
C PRO A 112 4.46 1.45 -41.37
N ALA A 113 5.23 2.53 -41.24
CA ALA A 113 4.97 3.63 -40.31
C ALA A 113 3.71 4.42 -40.71
N LYS A 114 2.76 4.59 -39.78
CA LYS A 114 1.80 5.70 -39.78
C LYS A 114 1.86 6.42 -38.43
N ARG A 115 1.77 7.74 -38.54
CA ARG A 115 2.05 8.79 -37.55
C ARG A 115 1.17 8.67 -36.29
N GLY A 116 1.77 8.85 -35.11
CA GLY A 116 1.08 9.02 -33.83
C GLY A 116 2.05 9.57 -32.78
N ALA A 117 1.60 10.56 -32.02
CA ALA A 117 2.40 11.45 -31.17
C ALA A 117 3.18 10.75 -30.04
N GLN A 118 4.44 11.18 -29.83
CA GLN A 118 5.21 10.84 -28.63
C GLN A 118 4.93 11.86 -27.52
N LEU A 119 4.31 11.38 -26.44
CA LEU A 119 4.24 12.07 -25.14
C LEU A 119 5.46 11.60 -24.33
N VAL A 120 6.41 12.50 -24.06
CA VAL A 120 7.55 12.19 -23.18
C VAL A 120 7.16 12.49 -21.74
N CYS A 121 7.01 11.43 -20.93
CA CYS A 121 6.97 11.53 -19.47
C CYS A 121 8.36 11.91 -18.95
N MET A 122 8.51 13.11 -18.37
CA MET A 122 9.65 13.43 -17.50
C MET A 122 9.32 13.01 -16.07
N SER A 123 10.15 12.14 -15.50
CA SER A 123 10.05 11.64 -14.13
C SER A 123 10.32 12.76 -13.09
N GLY A 124 9.48 12.84 -12.06
CA GLY A 124 9.52 13.85 -10.99
C GLY A 124 10.82 13.92 -10.16
N SER A 125 11.72 12.95 -10.30
CA SER A 125 13.01 12.90 -9.60
C SER A 125 13.98 14.02 -9.99
N ILE A 126 13.89 14.52 -11.23
CA ILE A 126 14.78 15.58 -11.74
C ILE A 126 14.36 16.96 -11.18
N TRP A 127 13.06 17.16 -10.95
CA TRP A 127 12.53 18.40 -10.41
C TRP A 127 12.92 18.59 -8.93
N LEU A 128 12.87 17.51 -8.16
CA LEU A 128 13.22 17.55 -6.73
C LEU A 128 14.71 17.85 -6.50
N HIS A 129 15.58 17.36 -7.39
CA HIS A 129 17.03 17.56 -7.32
C HIS A 129 17.44 18.99 -7.71
N ILE A 130 16.80 19.58 -8.73
CA ILE A 130 17.08 20.97 -9.13
C ILE A 130 16.65 21.96 -8.03
N CYS A 131 15.51 21.72 -7.38
CA CYS A 131 15.01 22.58 -6.30
C CYS A 131 15.88 22.52 -5.02
N THR A 132 16.36 21.35 -4.61
CA THR A 132 17.21 21.21 -3.41
C THR A 132 18.59 21.81 -3.60
N THR A 133 19.19 21.63 -4.78
CA THR A 133 20.53 22.15 -5.07
C THR A 133 20.55 23.69 -5.11
N HIS A 134 19.48 24.32 -5.61
CA HIS A 134 19.38 25.79 -5.60
C HIS A 134 19.10 26.37 -4.21
N LEU A 135 18.28 25.69 -3.40
CA LEU A 135 17.98 26.13 -2.04
C LEU A 135 19.23 26.08 -1.13
N LEU A 136 20.05 25.03 -1.26
CA LEU A 136 21.31 24.90 -0.53
C LEU A 136 22.34 25.96 -0.95
N HIS A 137 22.36 26.36 -2.24
CA HIS A 137 23.26 27.40 -2.72
C HIS A 137 22.87 28.80 -2.19
N ILE A 138 21.58 29.06 -2.00
CA ILE A 138 21.06 30.29 -1.40
C ILE A 138 21.34 30.33 0.11
N LEU A 139 21.17 29.20 0.81
CA LEU A 139 21.44 29.10 2.25
C LEU A 139 22.92 29.19 2.60
N SER A 140 23.82 28.73 1.71
CA SER A 140 25.27 28.85 1.92
C SER A 140 25.84 30.25 1.65
N SER A 141 25.12 31.11 0.91
CA SER A 141 25.63 32.42 0.47
C SER A 141 25.13 33.61 1.30
N ASN A 142 24.20 33.41 2.24
CA ASN A 142 23.71 34.50 3.10
C ASN A 142 23.19 34.00 4.48
N PRO A 143 24.06 33.89 5.51
CA PRO A 143 23.69 33.29 6.80
C PRO A 143 22.74 34.12 7.69
N GLY A 144 22.23 35.27 7.22
CA GLY A 144 21.51 36.25 8.05
C GLY A 144 20.15 36.74 7.54
N ALA A 145 19.57 36.13 6.50
CA ALA A 145 18.27 36.57 5.99
C ALA A 145 17.09 35.86 6.68
N ALA A 146 16.21 36.63 7.32
CA ALA A 146 15.00 36.13 7.95
C ALA A 146 14.05 35.46 6.94
N ILE A 147 13.59 34.25 7.29
CA ILE A 147 12.85 33.30 6.43
C ILE A 147 11.48 33.82 5.95
N SER A 148 10.98 34.95 6.47
CA SER A 148 9.63 35.45 6.15
C SER A 148 9.52 36.26 4.85
N ASP A 149 10.59 36.86 4.33
CA ASP A 149 10.47 37.88 3.26
C ASP A 149 10.87 37.37 1.86
N ALA A 150 11.58 36.24 1.77
CA ALA A 150 12.00 35.65 0.49
C ALA A 150 10.91 34.79 -0.18
N ILE A 151 9.96 34.25 0.58
CA ILE A 151 8.91 33.37 0.04
C ILE A 151 7.80 34.18 -0.66
N THR A 152 7.60 35.44 -0.28
CA THR A 152 6.44 36.24 -0.75
C THR A 152 6.69 37.02 -2.05
N LYS A 153 7.94 37.09 -2.56
CA LYS A 153 8.28 37.97 -3.69
C LYS A 153 8.77 37.32 -4.98
N GLN A 154 8.92 35.98 -5.08
CA GLN A 154 9.55 35.40 -6.27
C GLN A 154 8.89 34.19 -6.94
N TYR A 155 7.67 33.80 -6.56
CA TYR A 155 6.91 32.78 -7.30
C TYR A 155 5.67 33.38 -8.00
N TYR A 156 5.91 33.85 -9.23
CA TYR A 156 4.86 34.11 -10.22
C TYR A 156 4.26 32.77 -10.66
N VAL A 157 3.03 32.51 -10.23
CA VAL A 157 2.18 31.42 -10.75
C VAL A 157 1.71 31.80 -12.18
N PRO A 158 1.87 30.95 -13.20
CA PRO A 158 1.30 31.20 -14.51
C PRO A 158 -0.24 31.19 -14.44
N ARG A 159 -0.86 32.31 -14.85
CA ARG A 159 -2.31 32.46 -15.03
C ARG A 159 -2.84 31.48 -16.09
N TYR A 160 -3.48 30.40 -15.65
CA TYR A 160 -4.40 29.58 -16.48
C TYR A 160 -5.68 29.23 -15.73
N LEU A 161 -6.29 30.22 -15.08
CA LEU A 161 -7.67 30.13 -14.56
C LEU A 161 -8.46 31.39 -14.93
N GLY A 162 -8.53 31.67 -16.24
CA GLY A 162 -9.10 32.91 -16.77
C GLY A 162 -9.70 32.78 -18.16
N VAL A 163 -10.42 31.69 -18.48
CA VAL A 163 -11.17 31.55 -19.76
C VAL A 163 -12.58 30.94 -19.61
N ILE A 164 -13.13 30.70 -18.40
CA ILE A 164 -14.56 30.28 -18.26
C ILE A 164 -15.35 31.17 -17.26
N LEU A 165 -15.03 32.47 -17.17
CA LEU A 165 -15.86 33.43 -16.41
C LEU A 165 -16.01 34.81 -17.10
N ARG A 166 -15.92 34.85 -18.44
CA ARG A 166 -16.31 36.03 -19.23
C ARG A 166 -17.03 35.63 -20.52
N CYS A 167 -18.17 34.97 -20.39
CA CYS A 167 -19.21 35.00 -21.41
C CYS A 167 -20.55 34.59 -20.79
N LYS A 168 -21.27 35.57 -20.23
CA LYS A 168 -22.73 35.63 -19.97
C LYS A 168 -23.03 36.66 -18.87
N ARG A 169 -22.78 37.93 -19.17
CA ARG A 169 -23.55 39.06 -18.63
C ARG A 169 -24.28 39.64 -19.82
N GLY A 170 -25.58 39.42 -19.88
CA GLY A 170 -26.45 39.84 -20.98
C GLY A 170 -27.30 38.68 -21.47
N LEU A 171 -28.34 38.35 -20.71
CA LEU A 171 -29.63 37.77 -21.12
C LEU A 171 -30.26 37.12 -19.88
N PHE A 172 -31.54 37.42 -19.66
CA PHE A 172 -32.41 37.05 -18.54
C PHE A 172 -32.37 37.97 -17.31
N ALA A 173 -32.81 39.21 -17.53
CA ALA A 173 -33.82 39.79 -16.65
C ALA A 173 -35.19 39.24 -17.09
N SER A 174 -35.89 38.53 -16.19
CA SER A 174 -37.35 38.53 -15.97
C SER A 174 -37.85 37.19 -15.40
N ASN A 175 -38.62 37.33 -14.31
CA ASN A 175 -39.61 36.41 -13.74
C ASN A 175 -39.20 35.23 -12.84
N MET A 176 -40.04 35.12 -11.79
CA MET A 176 -40.23 34.06 -10.78
C MET A 176 -39.25 34.14 -9.60
N GLY A 177 -39.64 34.28 -8.32
CA GLY A 177 -40.92 34.14 -7.62
C GLY A 177 -40.53 33.73 -6.19
N GLN A 178 -41.06 34.37 -5.14
CA GLN A 178 -40.70 34.07 -3.75
C GLN A 178 -41.21 32.70 -3.27
N PRO A 179 -40.52 32.04 -2.32
CA PRO A 179 -41.16 31.12 -1.38
C PRO A 179 -41.15 31.65 0.07
N PRO A 180 -42.04 31.14 0.94
CA PRO A 180 -42.70 31.92 1.97
C PRO A 180 -42.17 31.77 3.40
N SER A 181 -42.58 32.75 4.20
CA SER A 181 -42.50 32.88 5.65
C SER A 181 -43.11 31.70 6.43
N TRP A 182 -42.35 31.16 7.38
CA TRP A 182 -42.89 30.74 8.67
C TRP A 182 -41.90 31.14 9.78
N ALA A 183 -42.05 32.36 10.25
CA ALA A 183 -41.43 32.82 11.48
C ALA A 183 -42.48 33.67 12.20
N ALA A 184 -43.14 33.07 13.17
CA ALA A 184 -43.74 33.71 14.34
C ALA A 184 -44.56 32.66 15.09
N ASN A 185 -44.18 32.37 16.33
CA ASN A 185 -45.13 32.54 17.43
C ASN A 185 -44.45 32.53 18.81
N HIS A 186 -44.59 33.69 19.46
CA HIS A 186 -44.81 33.93 20.89
C HIS A 186 -43.66 33.92 21.92
N SER A 187 -43.00 35.08 22.03
CA SER A 187 -43.23 36.11 23.07
C SER A 187 -43.23 35.80 24.58
N HIS A 188 -42.35 36.54 25.27
CA HIS A 188 -42.49 37.26 26.55
C HIS A 188 -42.60 36.51 27.90
N LEU A 189 -41.54 36.64 28.70
CA LEU A 189 -41.59 37.08 30.11
C LEU A 189 -40.38 37.99 30.37
N GLY A 190 -40.61 39.14 31.02
CA GLY A 190 -39.64 40.24 31.11
C GLY A 190 -39.10 40.54 32.50
N ILE A 191 -38.14 41.48 32.46
CA ILE A 191 -37.65 42.41 33.49
C ILE A 191 -36.60 41.91 34.50
N GLY A 192 -35.46 42.61 34.51
CA GLY A 192 -34.59 42.74 35.68
C GLY A 192 -33.12 42.96 35.31
N GLY A 193 -32.68 44.22 35.20
CA GLY A 193 -31.30 44.57 34.88
C GLY A 193 -30.30 44.26 36.00
N GLY A 194 -29.06 43.96 35.62
CA GLY A 194 -27.91 43.93 36.52
C GLY A 194 -26.78 43.02 36.05
N GLY A 195 -25.78 43.58 35.36
CA GLY A 195 -24.42 43.02 35.26
C GLY A 195 -24.27 41.69 34.51
N GLY A 196 -24.29 41.71 33.18
CA GLY A 196 -23.88 40.58 32.35
C GLY A 196 -22.74 41.01 31.43
N SER A 197 -21.56 40.43 31.61
CA SER A 197 -20.48 40.42 30.63
C SER A 197 -21.00 39.95 29.27
N ASP A 198 -20.70 40.70 28.21
CA ASP A 198 -20.96 40.31 26.82
C ASP A 198 -20.54 38.85 26.56
N PRO A 199 -21.39 37.99 25.97
CA PRO A 199 -20.97 36.67 25.49
C PRO A 199 -20.23 36.75 24.14
N ALA A 200 -19.88 37.94 23.68
CA ALA A 200 -19.22 38.18 22.40
C ALA A 200 -17.69 38.24 22.55
N THR A 201 -17.06 37.13 22.93
CA THR A 201 -15.64 36.78 22.64
C THR A 201 -15.31 35.37 23.18
N ALA A 202 -16.12 34.36 22.85
CA ALA A 202 -15.60 33.00 22.94
C ALA A 202 -14.50 32.88 21.89
N SER A 203 -13.24 32.76 22.34
CA SER A 203 -12.12 32.43 21.48
C SER A 203 -12.49 31.22 20.64
N PRO A 204 -12.10 31.20 19.38
CA PRO A 204 -12.60 30.19 18.48
C PRO A 204 -12.18 28.76 18.89
N VAL A 205 -13.12 27.82 18.80
CA VAL A 205 -13.01 26.40 19.17
C VAL A 205 -12.19 25.62 18.14
N TRP A 206 -11.01 26.10 17.77
CA TRP A 206 -10.08 25.34 16.93
C TRP A 206 -8.74 25.16 17.64
N TRP A 207 -8.15 24.00 17.41
CA TRP A 207 -6.85 23.65 17.95
C TRP A 207 -5.80 24.64 17.46
N THR A 208 -4.96 25.08 18.38
CA THR A 208 -3.75 25.85 18.10
C THR A 208 -2.58 25.12 18.76
N PRO A 209 -1.40 25.06 18.11
CA PRO A 209 -0.24 24.45 18.74
C PRO A 209 0.05 25.16 20.05
N ASP A 210 0.19 24.41 21.14
CA ASP A 210 0.61 24.99 22.41
C ASP A 210 2.10 25.36 22.32
N PRO A 211 2.45 26.66 22.35
CA PRO A 211 3.83 27.11 22.19
C PRO A 211 4.73 26.70 23.37
N SER A 212 4.15 26.30 24.52
CA SER A 212 4.91 25.81 25.67
C SER A 212 5.44 24.39 25.50
N VAL A 213 4.86 23.61 24.58
CA VAL A 213 5.23 22.21 24.30
C VAL A 213 6.12 22.07 23.05
N GLY A 214 6.35 23.16 22.30
CA GLY A 214 7.39 23.28 21.27
C GLY A 214 7.24 22.44 19.99
N VAL A 215 6.40 21.39 19.96
CA VAL A 215 6.34 20.40 18.87
C VAL A 215 4.99 20.26 18.15
N GLY A 216 3.90 20.86 18.63
CA GLY A 216 2.55 20.54 18.13
C GLY A 216 2.32 20.77 16.62
N SER A 217 2.98 21.76 15.98
CA SER A 217 2.89 21.91 14.53
C SER A 217 3.65 20.82 13.76
N GLY A 218 4.76 20.33 14.31
CA GLY A 218 5.53 19.22 13.78
C GLY A 218 4.79 17.89 13.91
N ASP A 219 4.11 17.65 15.03
CA ASP A 219 3.31 16.45 15.25
C ASP A 219 2.17 16.35 14.23
N ASN A 220 1.42 17.43 14.03
CA ASN A 220 0.37 17.44 13.02
C ASN A 220 0.91 17.22 11.60
N ALA A 221 2.05 17.84 11.26
CA ALA A 221 2.68 17.68 9.95
C ALA A 221 3.15 16.24 9.71
N TRP A 222 3.77 15.61 10.71
CA TRP A 222 4.18 14.21 10.66
C TRP A 222 2.96 13.30 10.55
N GLN A 223 1.91 13.51 11.35
CA GLN A 223 0.73 12.66 11.35
C GLN A 223 -0.04 12.69 10.03
N LEU A 224 -0.20 13.86 9.40
CA LEU A 224 -0.80 13.97 8.06
C LEU A 224 0.06 13.27 7.00
N THR A 225 1.38 13.38 7.11
CA THR A 225 2.33 12.70 6.22
C THR A 225 2.26 11.18 6.40
N ALA A 226 2.31 10.71 7.65
CA ALA A 226 2.21 9.32 8.03
C ALA A 226 0.89 8.69 7.55
N ALA A 227 -0.25 9.35 7.79
CA ALA A 227 -1.55 8.94 7.29
C ALA A 227 -1.57 8.82 5.76
N THR A 228 -0.95 9.77 5.05
CA THR A 228 -0.85 9.74 3.59
C THR A 228 0.02 8.57 3.11
N LEU A 229 1.15 8.31 3.77
CA LEU A 229 2.02 7.16 3.48
C LEU A 229 1.29 5.83 3.68
N VAL A 230 0.47 5.69 4.73
CA VAL A 230 -0.40 4.52 4.93
C VAL A 230 -1.50 4.46 3.87
N GLY A 231 -2.09 5.60 3.52
CA GLY A 231 -3.06 5.71 2.44
C GLY A 231 -2.50 5.21 1.11
N LEU A 232 -1.24 5.54 0.78
CA LEU A 232 -0.54 5.06 -0.42
C LEU A 232 -0.38 3.53 -0.47
N GLN A 233 -0.33 2.87 0.68
CA GLN A 233 -0.29 1.41 0.74
C GLN A 233 -1.59 0.80 0.21
N SER A 234 -2.75 1.41 0.47
CA SER A 234 -4.02 0.97 -0.11
C SER A 234 -4.19 1.49 -1.54
N MET A 235 -4.08 2.82 -1.71
CA MET A 235 -4.33 3.60 -2.92
C MET A 235 -3.06 4.38 -3.29
N PRO A 236 -2.10 3.85 -4.08
CA PRO A 236 -2.31 2.81 -5.08
C PRO A 236 -1.65 1.44 -4.81
N GLY A 237 -0.94 1.25 -3.69
CA GLY A 237 -0.09 0.07 -3.44
C GLY A 237 -0.78 -1.27 -3.67
N LEU A 238 -1.77 -1.61 -2.85
CA LEU A 238 -2.51 -2.87 -2.92
C LEU A 238 -3.40 -2.95 -4.16
N VAL A 239 -3.94 -1.82 -4.64
CA VAL A 239 -4.69 -1.79 -5.91
C VAL A 239 -3.84 -2.30 -7.07
N VAL A 240 -2.63 -1.77 -7.23
CA VAL A 240 -1.72 -2.15 -8.31
C VAL A 240 -1.15 -3.55 -8.07
N LEU A 241 -0.85 -3.91 -6.82
CA LEU A 241 -0.38 -5.25 -6.46
C LEU A 241 -1.43 -6.31 -6.81
N TYR A 242 -2.68 -6.11 -6.41
CA TYR A 242 -3.79 -7.04 -6.66
C TYR A 242 -4.12 -7.12 -8.15
N ALA A 243 -4.12 -6.00 -8.85
CA ALA A 243 -4.28 -5.99 -10.30
C ALA A 243 -3.17 -6.79 -11.01
N GLY A 244 -1.92 -6.73 -10.55
CA GLY A 244 -0.78 -7.42 -11.17
C GLY A 244 -0.64 -8.90 -10.82
N ILE A 245 -0.92 -9.26 -9.56
CA ILE A 245 -0.73 -10.64 -9.05
C ILE A 245 -1.80 -11.60 -9.54
N MET A 246 -3.00 -11.09 -9.81
CA MET A 246 -4.12 -11.89 -10.31
C MET A 246 -3.96 -12.20 -11.80
N LYS A 247 -4.76 -13.12 -12.34
CA LYS A 247 -4.83 -13.32 -13.79
C LYS A 247 -5.40 -12.08 -14.47
N LYS A 248 -5.07 -11.87 -15.76
CA LYS A 248 -5.57 -10.74 -16.57
C LYS A 248 -7.09 -10.54 -16.44
N LYS A 249 -7.85 -11.64 -16.48
CA LYS A 249 -9.32 -11.62 -16.39
C LYS A 249 -9.86 -11.20 -15.03
N TRP A 250 -9.02 -10.96 -14.03
CA TRP A 250 -9.42 -10.56 -12.68
C TRP A 250 -8.74 -9.28 -12.22
N ALA A 251 -7.99 -8.62 -13.08
CA ALA A 251 -7.18 -7.47 -12.70
C ALA A 251 -8.08 -6.29 -12.26
N ILE A 252 -9.17 -6.03 -12.98
CA ILE A 252 -10.10 -4.93 -12.69
C ILE A 252 -10.86 -5.22 -11.41
N ASN A 253 -11.50 -6.40 -11.30
CA ASN A 253 -12.28 -6.74 -10.11
C ASN A 253 -11.42 -6.73 -8.84
N SER A 254 -10.17 -7.20 -8.92
CA SER A 254 -9.27 -7.23 -7.75
C SER A 254 -8.84 -5.82 -7.31
N ALA A 255 -8.55 -4.93 -8.27
CA ALA A 255 -8.32 -3.52 -8.01
C ALA A 255 -9.55 -2.84 -7.42
N PHE A 256 -10.73 -3.12 -7.99
CA PHE A 256 -11.98 -2.50 -7.60
C PHE A 256 -12.44 -2.93 -6.21
N MET A 257 -12.23 -4.20 -5.81
CA MET A 257 -12.51 -4.65 -4.44
C MET A 257 -11.73 -3.83 -3.40
N ALA A 258 -10.45 -3.54 -3.66
CA ALA A 258 -9.62 -2.70 -2.81
C ALA A 258 -10.09 -1.23 -2.81
N PHE A 259 -10.39 -0.67 -3.98
CA PHE A 259 -10.91 0.68 -4.14
C PHE A 259 -12.23 0.89 -3.40
N TYR A 260 -13.19 -0.02 -3.62
CA TYR A 260 -14.48 0.00 -2.96
C TYR A 260 -14.33 -0.07 -1.44
N ALA A 261 -13.50 -1.00 -0.94
CA ALA A 261 -13.28 -1.13 0.50
C ALA A 261 -12.75 0.18 1.09
N PHE A 262 -11.72 0.78 0.48
CA PHE A 262 -11.17 2.05 0.95
C PHE A 262 -12.25 3.16 1.05
N ALA A 263 -13.08 3.30 0.02
CA ALA A 263 -14.15 4.29 -0.01
C ALA A 263 -15.28 4.00 1.00
N ALA A 264 -15.75 2.75 1.06
CA ALA A 264 -16.84 2.35 1.95
C ALA A 264 -16.43 2.46 3.42
N VAL A 265 -15.20 2.05 3.76
CA VAL A 265 -14.68 2.17 5.13
C VAL A 265 -14.66 3.63 5.57
N LEU A 266 -14.28 4.59 4.72
CA LEU A 266 -14.26 6.01 5.09
C LEU A 266 -15.64 6.49 5.55
N ILE A 267 -16.69 6.12 4.82
CA ILE A 267 -18.07 6.49 5.15
C ILE A 267 -18.50 5.85 6.49
N CYS A 268 -18.25 4.57 6.70
CA CYS A 268 -18.51 3.91 7.98
C CYS A 268 -17.73 4.57 9.13
N TRP A 269 -16.47 4.92 8.87
CA TRP A 269 -15.53 5.49 9.83
C TRP A 269 -16.03 6.81 10.40
N VAL A 270 -16.41 7.73 9.53
CA VAL A 270 -16.85 9.08 9.96
C VAL A 270 -18.26 9.11 10.53
N LEU A 271 -19.10 8.13 10.18
CA LEU A 271 -20.50 8.09 10.64
C LEU A 271 -20.67 7.38 11.98
N TRP A 272 -19.87 6.34 12.28
CA TRP A 272 -19.98 5.63 13.56
C TRP A 272 -18.72 4.90 14.02
N ALA A 273 -17.90 4.38 13.09
CA ALA A 273 -16.88 3.41 13.44
C ALA A 273 -15.64 4.03 14.13
N TYR A 274 -15.32 5.31 13.89
CA TYR A 274 -14.25 5.98 14.64
C TYR A 274 -14.58 6.04 16.14
N GLU A 275 -15.77 6.50 16.51
CA GLU A 275 -16.20 6.61 17.91
C GLU A 275 -16.43 5.23 18.55
N ALA A 276 -16.91 4.25 17.76
CA ALA A 276 -16.96 2.86 18.23
C ALA A 276 -15.57 2.27 18.52
N SER A 277 -14.51 2.80 17.90
CA SER A 277 -13.12 2.32 18.05
C SER A 277 -12.31 3.12 19.07
N PHE A 278 -12.56 4.43 19.21
CA PHE A 278 -11.71 5.36 19.97
C PHE A 278 -12.49 6.34 20.87
N GLY A 279 -13.82 6.26 20.89
CA GLY A 279 -14.69 7.13 21.68
C GLY A 279 -14.90 6.64 23.12
N ASP A 280 -16.00 7.08 23.72
CA ASP A 280 -16.38 6.73 25.09
C ASP A 280 -16.79 5.26 25.23
N GLU A 281 -16.46 4.62 26.36
CA GLU A 281 -16.79 3.22 26.62
C GLU A 281 -18.31 2.95 26.57
N MET A 282 -18.73 2.00 25.73
CA MET A 282 -20.08 1.44 25.75
C MET A 282 -20.08 0.06 26.42
N LEU A 283 -19.11 -0.77 26.04
CA LEU A 283 -18.83 -2.08 26.62
C LEU A 283 -17.31 -2.22 26.79
N PRO A 284 -16.81 -3.17 27.61
CA PRO A 284 -15.37 -3.33 27.82
C PRO A 284 -14.53 -3.59 26.56
N PHE A 285 -15.16 -3.91 25.42
CA PHE A 285 -14.52 -4.23 24.16
C PHE A 285 -15.01 -3.37 22.98
N VAL A 286 -15.90 -2.39 23.18
CA VAL A 286 -16.34 -1.46 22.12
C VAL A 286 -16.81 -0.11 22.67
N GLY A 287 -16.51 0.97 21.93
CA GLY A 287 -16.95 2.32 22.25
C GLY A 287 -18.37 2.62 21.80
N THR A 288 -18.90 3.77 22.22
CA THR A 288 -20.23 4.25 21.85
C THR A 288 -20.21 4.79 20.42
N PRO A 289 -20.94 4.17 19.46
CA PRO A 289 -20.92 4.64 18.08
C PRO A 289 -21.56 6.03 17.95
N ASN A 290 -20.86 6.95 17.29
CA ASN A 290 -21.34 8.30 17.01
C ASN A 290 -20.59 8.88 15.79
N ASN A 291 -21.14 9.95 15.19
CA ASN A 291 -20.53 10.60 14.03
C ASN A 291 -19.52 11.69 14.44
N VAL A 292 -18.58 11.97 13.55
CA VAL A 292 -17.52 12.97 13.75
C VAL A 292 -17.59 14.13 12.74
N LEU A 293 -18.73 14.33 12.08
CA LEU A 293 -18.86 15.24 10.94
C LEU A 293 -18.96 16.73 11.30
N GLY A 294 -19.13 17.08 12.57
CA GLY A 294 -19.16 18.47 13.02
C GLY A 294 -17.82 19.17 12.80
N ILE A 295 -17.81 20.29 12.07
CA ILE A 295 -16.57 21.04 11.78
C ILE A 295 -15.93 21.60 13.06
N ASP A 296 -16.76 22.02 14.01
CA ASP A 296 -16.37 22.42 15.37
C ASP A 296 -15.64 21.28 16.10
N ARG A 297 -16.14 20.05 15.96
CA ARG A 297 -15.52 18.86 16.54
C ARG A 297 -14.22 18.50 15.83
N MET A 298 -14.19 18.54 14.50
CA MET A 298 -13.02 18.18 13.68
C MET A 298 -11.84 19.13 13.90
N LEU A 299 -12.12 20.41 14.16
CA LEU A 299 -11.09 21.42 14.43
C LEU A 299 -10.61 21.41 15.88
N ALA A 300 -11.36 20.81 16.82
CA ALA A 300 -10.96 20.70 18.21
C ALA A 300 -9.71 19.80 18.38
N GLN A 301 -9.04 19.91 19.53
CA GLN A 301 -7.91 19.05 19.86
C GLN A 301 -8.33 17.58 19.87
N SER A 302 -7.50 16.70 19.31
CA SER A 302 -7.75 15.27 19.37
C SER A 302 -7.61 14.77 20.81
N THR A 303 -8.64 14.08 21.29
CA THR A 303 -8.66 13.41 22.59
C THR A 303 -9.13 11.98 22.41
N LEU A 304 -8.50 11.05 23.14
CA LEU A 304 -8.89 9.65 23.23
C LEU A 304 -9.47 9.43 24.63
N PRO A 305 -10.80 9.61 24.81
CA PRO A 305 -11.40 9.79 26.12
C PRO A 305 -11.22 8.58 27.05
N SER A 306 -11.40 7.36 26.53
CA SER A 306 -11.31 6.12 27.31
C SER A 306 -9.90 5.81 27.84
N ILE A 307 -8.85 6.41 27.26
CA ILE A 307 -7.47 6.31 27.75
C ILE A 307 -6.96 7.60 28.42
N GLY A 308 -7.70 8.71 28.31
CA GLY A 308 -7.34 9.99 28.94
C GLY A 308 -6.14 10.69 28.30
N ILE A 309 -5.87 10.48 27.01
CA ILE A 309 -4.73 11.08 26.29
C ILE A 309 -5.23 12.13 25.29
N SER A 310 -4.56 13.30 25.27
CA SER A 310 -4.80 14.37 24.30
C SER A 310 -3.58 14.53 23.39
N GLN A 311 -3.81 14.61 22.09
CA GLN A 311 -2.75 14.78 21.09
C GLN A 311 -2.50 16.24 20.76
N GLN A 312 -1.29 16.56 20.30
CA GLN A 312 -0.92 17.92 19.89
C GLN A 312 -1.28 18.18 18.42
N PHE A 313 -2.51 17.84 18.03
CA PHE A 313 -3.07 18.11 16.70
C PHE A 313 -4.61 18.04 16.70
N PRO A 314 -5.30 18.51 15.64
CA PRO A 314 -6.76 18.46 15.55
C PRO A 314 -7.33 17.05 15.44
N LEU A 315 -8.57 16.84 15.92
CA LEU A 315 -9.28 15.56 15.84
C LEU A 315 -9.40 15.04 14.40
N ALA A 316 -9.59 15.92 13.41
CA ALA A 316 -9.62 15.53 12.00
C ALA A 316 -8.37 14.74 11.56
N THR A 317 -7.20 15.11 12.06
CA THR A 317 -5.94 14.42 11.77
C THR A 317 -5.96 13.00 12.34
N MET A 318 -6.45 12.83 13.57
CA MET A 318 -6.59 11.51 14.20
C MET A 318 -7.58 10.62 13.44
N ILE A 319 -8.73 11.18 13.06
CA ILE A 319 -9.77 10.46 12.32
C ILE A 319 -9.19 9.94 11.01
N TYR A 320 -8.46 10.77 10.26
CA TYR A 320 -7.88 10.37 8.98
C TYR A 320 -6.74 9.36 9.15
N PHE A 321 -5.87 9.54 10.14
CA PHE A 321 -4.81 8.58 10.44
C PHE A 321 -5.38 7.21 10.77
N GLN A 322 -6.35 7.10 11.67
CA GLN A 322 -6.91 5.79 12.02
C GLN A 322 -7.81 5.19 10.94
N PHE A 323 -8.43 6.03 10.10
CA PHE A 323 -9.18 5.58 8.92
C PHE A 323 -8.32 4.72 7.99
N VAL A 324 -7.10 5.15 7.68
CA VAL A 324 -6.26 4.43 6.71
C VAL A 324 -5.83 3.04 7.21
N PHE A 325 -5.70 2.83 8.52
CA PHE A 325 -5.52 1.49 9.11
C PHE A 325 -6.80 0.65 9.04
N ALA A 326 -7.97 1.24 9.30
CA ALA A 326 -9.25 0.54 9.15
C ALA A 326 -9.47 0.08 7.70
N ALA A 327 -9.18 0.97 6.75
CA ALA A 327 -9.33 0.69 5.33
C ALA A 327 -8.36 -0.41 4.87
N ILE A 328 -7.06 -0.29 5.16
CA ILE A 328 -6.07 -1.27 4.71
C ILE A 328 -6.33 -2.66 5.29
N THR A 329 -6.88 -2.77 6.49
CA THR A 329 -7.26 -4.06 7.12
C THR A 329 -8.23 -4.85 6.24
N VAL A 330 -9.26 -4.18 5.72
CA VAL A 330 -10.25 -4.82 4.85
C VAL A 330 -9.66 -5.10 3.47
N VAL A 331 -8.82 -4.21 2.95
CA VAL A 331 -8.12 -4.42 1.68
C VAL A 331 -7.18 -5.64 1.75
N ILE A 332 -6.44 -5.82 2.85
CA ILE A 332 -5.59 -7.00 3.09
C ILE A 332 -6.43 -8.28 3.06
N MET A 333 -7.53 -8.29 3.81
CA MET A 333 -8.45 -9.42 3.84
C MET A 333 -9.03 -9.75 2.46
N ALA A 334 -9.31 -8.76 1.61
CA ALA A 334 -9.76 -8.95 0.24
C ALA A 334 -8.80 -9.84 -0.57
N GLY A 335 -7.50 -9.80 -0.26
CA GLY A 335 -6.47 -10.65 -0.85
C GLY A 335 -6.80 -12.14 -0.78
N ALA A 336 -7.45 -12.60 0.31
CA ALA A 336 -7.88 -13.99 0.44
C ALA A 336 -9.10 -14.30 -0.44
N PHE A 337 -9.86 -13.29 -0.89
CA PHE A 337 -11.17 -13.39 -1.54
C PHE A 337 -11.15 -13.16 -3.08
N LEU A 338 -10.00 -12.74 -3.61
CA LEU A 338 -9.85 -12.36 -5.02
C LEU A 338 -10.27 -13.46 -6.01
N GLY A 339 -10.74 -13.02 -7.18
CA GLY A 339 -11.06 -13.89 -8.31
C GLY A 339 -12.25 -14.85 -8.13
N ARG A 340 -13.07 -14.70 -7.08
CA ARG A 340 -14.31 -15.48 -6.94
C ARG A 340 -15.42 -14.90 -6.06
N MET A 341 -15.10 -13.97 -5.17
CA MET A 341 -16.09 -13.37 -4.28
C MET A 341 -17.09 -12.58 -5.11
N ASN A 342 -18.38 -12.79 -4.86
CA ASN A 342 -19.43 -11.99 -5.46
C ASN A 342 -19.29 -10.53 -5.01
N ILE A 343 -19.24 -9.59 -5.96
CA ILE A 343 -19.00 -8.19 -5.65
C ILE A 343 -20.09 -7.57 -4.77
N TYR A 344 -21.35 -7.97 -4.92
CA TYR A 344 -22.44 -7.50 -4.06
C TYR A 344 -22.30 -8.03 -2.63
N ALA A 345 -21.88 -9.29 -2.49
CA ALA A 345 -21.56 -9.84 -1.17
C ALA A 345 -20.39 -9.09 -0.53
N TRP A 346 -19.35 -8.74 -1.31
CA TRP A 346 -18.23 -7.92 -0.84
C TRP A 346 -18.69 -6.54 -0.37
N MET A 347 -19.55 -5.89 -1.16
CA MET A 347 -20.06 -4.55 -0.84
C MET A 347 -20.83 -4.50 0.49
N ILE A 348 -21.52 -5.57 0.85
CA ILE A 348 -22.24 -5.67 2.13
C ILE A 348 -21.30 -6.15 3.25
N PHE A 349 -20.37 -7.04 2.93
CA PHE A 349 -19.42 -7.59 3.88
C PHE A 349 -18.53 -6.49 4.50
N VAL A 350 -17.99 -5.57 3.68
CA VAL A 350 -17.08 -4.50 4.14
C VAL A 350 -17.67 -3.67 5.31
N PRO A 351 -18.84 -3.00 5.16
CA PRO A 351 -19.39 -2.17 6.23
C PRO A 351 -19.78 -2.99 7.47
N LEU A 352 -20.28 -4.22 7.29
CA LEU A 352 -20.62 -5.10 8.41
C LEU A 352 -19.37 -5.54 9.18
N TRP A 353 -18.30 -5.90 8.49
CA TRP A 353 -17.08 -6.40 9.13
C TRP A 353 -16.32 -5.29 9.87
N ILE A 354 -16.25 -4.08 9.30
CA ILE A 354 -15.74 -2.92 10.04
C ILE A 354 -16.51 -2.71 11.33
N THR A 355 -17.84 -2.77 11.26
CA THR A 355 -18.72 -2.44 12.39
C THR A 355 -18.68 -3.48 13.50
N LEU A 356 -18.59 -4.77 13.15
CA LEU A 356 -18.77 -5.88 14.11
C LEU A 356 -17.45 -6.52 14.52
N SER A 357 -16.39 -6.38 13.71
CA SER A 357 -15.08 -7.00 13.98
C SER A 357 -14.00 -5.96 14.22
N TYR A 358 -13.76 -5.05 13.26
CA TYR A 358 -12.63 -4.11 13.35
C TYR A 358 -12.73 -3.18 14.56
N THR A 359 -13.89 -2.53 14.74
CA THR A 359 -14.13 -1.61 15.86
C THR A 359 -13.89 -2.26 17.22
N VAL A 360 -14.28 -3.53 17.36
CA VAL A 360 -14.09 -4.29 18.60
C VAL A 360 -12.61 -4.58 18.84
N GLY A 361 -11.88 -5.00 17.80
CA GLY A 361 -10.43 -5.20 17.90
C GLY A 361 -9.69 -3.92 18.25
N ALA A 362 -10.00 -2.83 17.53
CA ALA A 362 -9.40 -1.51 17.73
C ALA A 362 -9.71 -0.94 19.12
N TYR A 363 -10.97 -0.97 19.57
CA TYR A 363 -11.31 -0.49 20.91
C TYR A 363 -10.65 -1.33 22.00
N SER A 364 -10.69 -2.66 21.86
CA SER A 364 -10.11 -3.57 22.85
C SER A 364 -8.62 -3.34 23.08
N LEU A 365 -7.85 -3.07 22.02
CA LEU A 365 -6.38 -2.95 22.05
C LEU A 365 -5.86 -1.51 22.12
N TRP A 366 -6.58 -0.54 21.54
CA TRP A 366 -6.10 0.85 21.40
C TRP A 366 -7.05 1.88 22.01
N GLY A 367 -8.36 1.67 21.87
CA GLY A 367 -9.38 2.59 22.34
C GLY A 367 -9.66 2.55 23.84
N GLY A 368 -8.84 1.88 24.65
CA GLY A 368 -9.00 1.80 26.11
C GLY A 368 -9.85 0.62 26.61
N GLY A 369 -10.13 -0.36 25.76
CA GLY A 369 -10.85 -1.57 26.15
C GLY A 369 -10.02 -2.54 27.01
N PHE A 370 -10.57 -3.72 27.24
CA PHE A 370 -10.05 -4.67 28.24
C PHE A 370 -8.66 -5.23 27.93
N LEU A 371 -8.25 -5.38 26.65
CA LEU A 371 -6.90 -5.86 26.30
C LEU A 371 -5.84 -4.76 26.50
N PHE A 372 -6.19 -3.51 26.21
CA PHE A 372 -5.38 -2.35 26.56
C PHE A 372 -5.15 -2.30 28.07
N LYS A 373 -6.23 -2.41 28.86
CA LYS A 373 -6.19 -2.44 30.33
C LYS A 373 -5.43 -3.66 30.89
N LEU A 374 -5.47 -4.80 30.21
CA LEU A 374 -4.69 -5.99 30.55
C LEU A 374 -3.18 -5.79 30.33
N GLY A 375 -2.80 -4.83 29.48
CA GLY A 375 -1.40 -4.56 29.15
C GLY A 375 -0.89 -5.29 27.92
N VAL A 376 -1.77 -5.72 27.01
CA VAL A 376 -1.36 -6.25 25.70
C VAL A 376 -0.68 -5.13 24.91
N ILE A 377 0.53 -5.40 24.41
CA ILE A 377 1.29 -4.46 23.58
C ILE A 377 0.99 -4.79 22.11
N ASP A 378 0.31 -3.87 21.44
CA ASP A 378 0.12 -3.89 20.00
C ASP A 378 0.43 -2.50 19.43
N TYR A 379 1.72 -2.25 19.19
CA TYR A 379 2.27 -0.93 18.85
C TYR A 379 1.57 -0.30 17.64
N SER A 380 1.52 -1.02 16.51
CA SER A 380 0.94 -0.52 15.24
C SER A 380 -0.13 -1.41 14.62
N GLY A 381 -0.57 -2.49 15.27
CA GLY A 381 -1.69 -3.30 14.76
C GLY A 381 -1.28 -4.66 14.22
N GLY A 382 -0.29 -5.29 14.84
CA GLY A 382 -0.02 -6.71 14.63
C GLY A 382 -1.27 -7.56 14.87
N TYR A 383 -2.08 -7.20 15.87
CA TYR A 383 -3.32 -7.90 16.18
C TYR A 383 -4.54 -7.23 15.56
N VAL A 384 -4.74 -5.92 15.76
CA VAL A 384 -5.92 -5.20 15.25
C VAL A 384 -6.07 -5.31 13.72
N ILE A 385 -4.94 -5.33 13.01
CA ILE A 385 -4.92 -5.30 11.54
C ILE A 385 -4.54 -6.67 10.99
N HIS A 386 -3.33 -7.14 11.26
CA HIS A 386 -2.79 -8.29 10.53
C HIS A 386 -3.33 -9.63 11.02
N LEU A 387 -3.33 -9.87 12.33
CA LEU A 387 -3.94 -11.10 12.86
C LEU A 387 -5.45 -11.13 12.58
N SER A 388 -6.11 -9.99 12.73
CA SER A 388 -7.54 -9.82 12.45
C SER A 388 -7.89 -10.10 10.98
N SER A 389 -7.31 -9.35 10.04
CA SER A 389 -7.54 -9.53 8.59
C SER A 389 -7.09 -10.90 8.08
N GLY A 390 -5.97 -11.43 8.60
CA GLY A 390 -5.50 -12.76 8.24
C GLY A 390 -6.44 -13.87 8.71
N THR A 391 -6.96 -13.76 9.94
CA THR A 391 -7.95 -14.73 10.44
C THR A 391 -9.26 -14.62 9.67
N ALA A 392 -9.75 -13.40 9.44
CA ALA A 392 -10.98 -13.18 8.69
C ALA A 392 -10.84 -13.62 7.21
N GLY A 393 -9.67 -13.40 6.59
CA GLY A 393 -9.36 -13.91 5.25
C GLY A 393 -9.37 -15.44 5.20
N PHE A 394 -8.73 -16.09 6.17
CA PHE A 394 -8.69 -17.55 6.26
C PHE A 394 -10.08 -18.17 6.49
N ILE A 395 -10.89 -17.60 7.39
CA ILE A 395 -12.25 -18.08 7.67
C ILE A 395 -13.20 -17.76 6.52
N GLY A 396 -13.08 -16.57 5.93
CA GLY A 396 -13.91 -16.17 4.79
C GLY A 396 -13.66 -17.03 3.56
N CYS A 397 -12.42 -17.42 3.27
CA CYS A 397 -12.13 -18.25 2.09
C CYS A 397 -12.78 -19.64 2.17
N TYR A 398 -12.95 -20.19 3.38
CA TYR A 398 -13.71 -21.41 3.63
C TYR A 398 -15.19 -21.23 3.31
N TRP A 399 -15.83 -20.15 3.77
CA TRP A 399 -17.26 -19.90 3.54
C TRP A 399 -17.59 -19.58 2.08
N ILE A 400 -16.69 -18.88 1.38
CA ILE A 400 -16.83 -18.56 -0.05
C ILE A 400 -16.62 -19.83 -0.89
N GLY A 401 -15.66 -20.67 -0.52
CA GLY A 401 -15.25 -21.83 -1.30
C GLY A 401 -14.20 -21.50 -2.38
N PRO A 402 -13.71 -22.53 -3.09
CA PRO A 402 -12.54 -22.45 -3.96
C PRO A 402 -12.83 -21.83 -5.33
N ARG A 403 -11.79 -21.24 -5.95
CA ARG A 403 -11.76 -20.91 -7.39
C ARG A 403 -11.84 -22.17 -8.26
N LEU A 404 -12.02 -21.96 -9.55
CA LEU A 404 -11.95 -23.04 -10.55
C LEU A 404 -10.62 -23.81 -10.43
N PRO A 405 -10.61 -25.15 -10.54
CA PRO A 405 -9.39 -25.95 -10.47
C PRO A 405 -8.28 -25.46 -11.42
N LYS A 406 -8.62 -25.14 -12.67
CA LYS A 406 -7.70 -24.57 -13.67
C LYS A 406 -7.04 -23.25 -13.24
N ASP A 407 -7.74 -22.44 -12.45
CA ASP A 407 -7.20 -21.19 -11.92
C ASP A 407 -6.30 -21.38 -10.69
N ARG A 408 -6.42 -22.53 -10.02
CA ARG A 408 -5.59 -22.91 -8.88
C ARG A 408 -4.32 -23.62 -9.32
N GLU A 409 -4.39 -24.45 -10.37
CA GLU A 409 -3.26 -25.15 -10.97
C GLU A 409 -2.28 -24.21 -11.67
N ASP A 410 -2.79 -23.15 -12.31
CA ASP A 410 -1.97 -22.08 -12.91
C ASP A 410 -2.36 -20.74 -12.29
N SER A 411 -1.59 -20.28 -11.31
CA SER A 411 -1.80 -19.00 -10.63
C SER A 411 -0.77 -17.94 -11.02
N ARG A 412 -0.21 -18.01 -12.24
CA ARG A 412 0.82 -17.06 -12.67
C ARG A 412 0.27 -15.62 -12.70
N PRO A 413 1.01 -14.65 -12.13
CA PRO A 413 0.68 -13.22 -12.22
C PRO A 413 0.62 -12.75 -13.67
N ASN A 414 -0.30 -11.83 -13.98
CA ASN A 414 -0.31 -11.21 -15.30
C ASN A 414 0.85 -10.21 -15.49
N ASN A 415 1.32 -9.58 -14.41
CA ASN A 415 2.40 -8.61 -14.46
C ASN A 415 3.16 -8.54 -13.11
N ILE A 416 4.34 -9.15 -13.06
CA ILE A 416 5.17 -9.17 -11.85
C ILE A 416 5.79 -7.78 -11.57
N LEU A 417 5.99 -6.95 -12.59
CA LEU A 417 6.59 -5.62 -12.40
C LEU A 417 5.62 -4.68 -11.68
N THR A 418 4.30 -4.77 -11.95
CA THR A 418 3.30 -4.02 -11.18
C THR A 418 3.17 -4.52 -9.75
N VAL A 419 3.32 -5.84 -9.52
CA VAL A 419 3.43 -6.40 -8.16
C VAL A 419 4.59 -5.75 -7.40
N LEU A 420 5.76 -5.57 -8.04
CA LEU A 420 6.92 -4.90 -7.43
C LEU A 420 6.69 -3.42 -7.14
N ILE A 421 5.97 -2.70 -8.01
CA ILE A 421 5.57 -1.30 -7.75
C ILE A 421 4.70 -1.24 -6.50
N GLY A 422 3.66 -2.08 -6.43
CA GLY A 422 2.79 -2.16 -5.26
C GLY A 422 3.55 -2.54 -3.99
N ALA A 423 4.46 -3.51 -4.09
CA ALA A 423 5.31 -3.94 -2.97
C ALA A 423 6.23 -2.81 -2.46
N GLY A 424 6.83 -2.02 -3.36
CA GLY A 424 7.63 -0.87 -2.96
C GLY A 424 6.83 0.21 -2.23
N LEU A 425 5.59 0.46 -2.68
CA LEU A 425 4.66 1.38 -2.01
C LEU A 425 4.25 0.89 -0.63
N LEU A 426 4.02 -0.43 -0.48
CA LEU A 426 3.78 -1.05 0.83
C LEU A 426 4.95 -0.83 1.79
N TRP A 427 6.17 -1.19 1.37
CA TRP A 427 7.35 -1.09 2.22
C TRP A 427 7.58 0.37 2.65
N THR A 428 7.68 1.28 1.69
CA THR A 428 7.95 2.70 2.00
C THR A 428 6.81 3.36 2.77
N GLY A 429 5.56 3.01 2.46
CA GLY A 429 4.39 3.47 3.19
C GLY A 429 4.36 3.01 4.64
N TRP A 430 5.00 1.87 4.95
CA TRP A 430 5.06 1.32 6.31
C TRP A 430 5.86 2.19 7.29
N ASN A 431 6.71 3.09 6.77
CA ASN A 431 7.36 4.11 7.59
C ASN A 431 6.34 5.05 8.24
N GLY A 432 5.25 5.40 7.54
CA GLY A 432 4.15 6.15 8.12
C GLY A 432 3.23 5.29 9.00
N PHE A 433 3.14 3.99 8.69
CA PHE A 433 2.35 3.03 9.47
C PHE A 433 2.94 2.89 10.87
N ASN A 434 4.17 2.42 10.98
CA ASN A 434 4.78 2.22 12.29
C ASN A 434 5.32 3.53 12.89
N GLY A 435 5.88 4.43 12.08
CA GLY A 435 6.42 5.70 12.59
C GLY A 435 5.36 6.71 13.00
N GLY A 436 4.10 6.54 12.60
CA GLY A 436 3.00 7.45 12.92
C GLY A 436 2.25 7.12 14.22
N ASP A 437 2.40 5.90 14.75
CA ASP A 437 1.64 5.45 15.93
C ASP A 437 2.03 6.09 17.27
N PRO A 438 3.23 6.65 17.45
CA PRO A 438 3.50 7.48 18.63
C PRO A 438 2.65 8.75 18.69
N TYR A 439 1.90 9.07 17.63
CA TYR A 439 1.11 10.30 17.50
C TYR A 439 1.91 11.59 17.67
N ALA A 440 3.23 11.51 17.47
CA ALA A 440 4.15 12.63 17.65
C ALA A 440 5.40 12.45 16.79
N ALA A 441 6.04 13.55 16.44
CA ALA A 441 7.39 13.59 15.86
C ALA A 441 8.44 13.35 16.96
N SER A 442 8.39 12.17 17.60
CA SER A 442 9.18 11.81 18.77
C SER A 442 10.43 10.98 18.43
N ALA A 443 11.29 10.75 19.43
CA ALA A 443 12.43 9.84 19.28
C ALA A 443 11.98 8.40 18.97
N ASP A 444 10.84 7.97 19.51
CA ASP A 444 10.26 6.65 19.29
C ASP A 444 9.86 6.43 17.82
N ALA A 445 9.29 7.46 17.17
CA ALA A 445 8.94 7.41 15.75
C ALA A 445 10.15 7.07 14.86
N GLY A 446 11.32 7.64 15.17
CA GLY A 446 12.57 7.35 14.47
C GLY A 446 13.05 5.91 14.67
N VAL A 447 12.95 5.40 15.91
CA VAL A 447 13.29 4.01 16.25
C VAL A 447 12.36 3.04 15.52
N ALA A 448 11.05 3.29 15.53
CA ALA A 448 10.06 2.45 14.88
C ALA A 448 10.30 2.34 13.37
N VAL A 449 10.60 3.45 12.70
CA VAL A 449 10.94 3.47 11.27
C VAL A 449 12.21 2.65 10.98
N LEU A 450 13.26 2.83 11.79
CA LEU A 450 14.52 2.10 11.60
C LEU A 450 14.32 0.60 11.81
N ASN A 451 13.66 0.21 12.90
CA ASN A 451 13.34 -1.18 13.21
C ASN A 451 12.46 -1.83 12.14
N THR A 452 11.49 -1.10 11.60
CA THR A 452 10.63 -1.57 10.50
C THR A 452 11.46 -2.02 9.29
N ASN A 453 12.42 -1.18 8.88
CA ASN A 453 13.25 -1.46 7.71
C ASN A 453 14.31 -2.54 7.99
N LEU A 454 14.94 -2.50 9.16
CA LEU A 454 15.95 -3.47 9.57
C LEU A 454 15.35 -4.89 9.65
N TYR A 455 14.22 -5.02 10.34
CA TYR A 455 13.50 -6.29 10.49
C TYR A 455 13.07 -6.85 9.13
N THR A 456 12.44 -6.00 8.32
CA THR A 456 11.94 -6.39 6.99
C THR A 456 13.06 -6.86 6.08
N THR A 457 14.20 -6.18 6.11
CA THR A 457 15.37 -6.58 5.33
C THR A 457 15.84 -7.98 5.71
N VAL A 458 15.93 -8.29 7.01
CA VAL A 458 16.32 -9.63 7.47
C VAL A 458 15.28 -10.68 7.05
N SER A 459 13.99 -10.36 7.13
CA SER A 459 12.91 -11.25 6.71
C SER A 459 12.98 -11.58 5.21
N VAL A 460 13.17 -10.56 4.35
CA VAL A 460 13.34 -10.74 2.89
C VAL A 460 14.54 -11.63 2.56
N LEU A 461 15.69 -11.36 3.19
CA LEU A 461 16.91 -12.13 2.96
C LEU A 461 16.74 -13.58 3.43
N THR A 462 16.10 -13.79 4.58
CA THR A 462 15.81 -15.13 5.12
C THR A 462 14.87 -15.90 4.21
N TRP A 463 13.76 -15.29 3.79
CA TRP A 463 12.80 -15.91 2.87
C TRP A 463 13.47 -16.29 1.55
N THR A 464 14.25 -15.37 0.98
CA THR A 464 14.97 -15.61 -0.28
C THR A 464 15.99 -16.73 -0.14
N LEU A 465 16.69 -16.81 1.00
CA LEU A 465 17.60 -17.91 1.30
C LEU A 465 16.84 -19.24 1.40
N CYS A 466 15.69 -19.28 2.08
CA CYS A 466 14.84 -20.48 2.14
C CYS A 466 14.40 -20.92 0.73
N ASP A 467 14.01 -19.99 -0.14
CA ASP A 467 13.66 -20.29 -1.53
C ASP A 467 14.85 -20.86 -2.32
N VAL A 468 16.05 -20.27 -2.18
CA VAL A 468 17.26 -20.78 -2.84
C VAL A 468 17.64 -22.16 -2.32
N VAL A 469 17.54 -22.40 -1.01
CA VAL A 469 17.87 -23.69 -0.41
C VAL A 469 16.90 -24.78 -0.85
N TYR A 470 15.60 -24.51 -0.82
CA TYR A 470 14.56 -25.49 -1.07
C TYR A 470 14.19 -25.63 -2.56
N PHE A 471 13.93 -24.52 -3.26
CA PHE A 471 13.53 -24.49 -4.67
C PHE A 471 14.71 -24.33 -5.65
N LYS A 472 15.95 -24.16 -5.15
CA LYS A 472 17.18 -24.02 -5.95
C LYS A 472 17.27 -22.76 -6.81
N LYS A 473 16.33 -21.82 -6.66
CA LYS A 473 16.29 -20.54 -7.38
C LYS A 473 15.67 -19.45 -6.49
N PRO A 474 16.15 -18.19 -6.57
CA PRO A 474 15.48 -17.09 -5.91
C PRO A 474 14.13 -16.78 -6.58
N SER A 475 13.11 -16.49 -5.77
CA SER A 475 11.77 -16.12 -6.25
C SER A 475 11.49 -14.65 -5.93
N VAL A 476 11.12 -13.86 -6.95
CA VAL A 476 10.73 -12.45 -6.75
C VAL A 476 9.43 -12.36 -5.96
N ILE A 477 8.44 -13.21 -6.27
CA ILE A 477 7.19 -13.28 -5.50
C ILE A 477 7.49 -13.74 -4.07
N GLY A 478 8.41 -14.69 -3.89
CA GLY A 478 8.87 -15.11 -2.58
C GLY A 478 9.49 -13.95 -1.79
N ALA A 479 10.39 -13.18 -2.39
CA ALA A 479 10.97 -11.99 -1.76
C ALA A 479 9.91 -10.96 -1.35
N VAL A 480 8.86 -10.76 -2.16
CA VAL A 480 7.70 -9.90 -1.79
C VAL A 480 6.94 -10.46 -0.60
N GLN A 481 6.76 -11.79 -0.50
CA GLN A 481 6.15 -12.40 0.69
C GLN A 481 7.04 -12.27 1.94
N GLY A 482 8.36 -12.44 1.79
CA GLY A 482 9.34 -12.17 2.84
C GLY A 482 9.31 -10.72 3.33
N MET A 483 9.08 -9.78 2.42
CA MET A 483 8.89 -8.36 2.72
C MET A 483 7.61 -8.15 3.52
N ILE A 484 6.46 -8.61 3.03
CA ILE A 484 5.16 -8.45 3.72
C ILE A 484 5.21 -9.06 5.12
N THR A 485 5.73 -10.29 5.25
CA THR A 485 5.81 -10.97 6.55
C THR A 485 6.74 -10.30 7.53
N GLY A 486 7.83 -9.71 7.03
CA GLY A 486 8.73 -8.88 7.84
C GLY A 486 8.03 -7.62 8.37
N LEU A 487 7.40 -6.88 7.47
CA LEU A 487 6.65 -5.66 7.79
C LEU A 487 5.52 -5.94 8.80
N VAL A 488 4.75 -7.02 8.59
CA VAL A 488 3.67 -7.45 9.47
C VAL A 488 4.17 -7.83 10.86
N ALA A 489 5.24 -8.60 10.95
CA ALA A 489 5.68 -9.15 12.22
C ALA A 489 6.41 -8.11 13.10
N ILE A 490 6.96 -7.04 12.54
CA ILE A 490 7.50 -5.91 13.32
C ILE A 490 6.42 -4.93 13.79
N THR A 491 5.27 -4.85 13.11
CA THR A 491 4.15 -3.95 13.46
C THR A 491 3.80 -3.90 14.96
N PRO A 492 3.59 -5.02 15.69
CA PRO A 492 3.24 -4.95 17.11
C PRO A 492 4.42 -4.57 18.02
N ALA A 493 5.64 -4.42 17.49
CA ALA A 493 6.87 -4.31 18.27
C ALA A 493 7.74 -3.09 17.89
N ALA A 494 7.37 -2.32 16.86
CA ALA A 494 8.32 -1.47 16.12
C ALA A 494 9.08 -0.45 16.98
N GLY A 495 8.41 0.28 17.87
CA GLY A 495 9.09 1.22 18.80
C GLY A 495 9.50 0.61 20.14
N VAL A 496 8.98 -0.57 20.51
CA VAL A 496 9.19 -1.14 21.85
C VAL A 496 10.37 -2.11 21.94
N VAL A 497 10.89 -2.59 20.81
CA VAL A 497 12.05 -3.52 20.78
C VAL A 497 13.34 -2.81 20.38
N ALA A 498 14.47 -3.32 20.87
CA ALA A 498 15.77 -2.86 20.42
C ALA A 498 16.10 -3.38 19.01
N GLY A 499 16.93 -2.65 18.26
CA GLY A 499 17.28 -3.01 16.87
C GLY A 499 17.94 -4.38 16.69
N TRP A 500 18.70 -4.85 17.68
CA TRP A 500 19.23 -6.23 17.66
C TRP A 500 18.10 -7.27 17.81
N GLY A 501 17.07 -6.96 18.60
CA GLY A 501 15.87 -7.78 18.73
C GLY A 501 15.07 -7.81 17.43
N ALA A 502 15.00 -6.68 16.72
CA ALA A 502 14.39 -6.61 15.40
C ALA A 502 15.10 -7.51 14.37
N ILE A 503 16.44 -7.58 14.40
CA ILE A 503 17.21 -8.51 13.54
C ILE A 503 16.86 -9.97 13.87
N LEU A 504 16.91 -10.36 15.15
CA LEU A 504 16.66 -11.75 15.55
C LEU A 504 15.25 -12.21 15.21
N LEU A 505 14.25 -11.36 15.48
CA LEU A 505 12.87 -11.66 15.15
C LEU A 505 12.61 -11.69 13.64
N GLY A 506 13.33 -10.89 12.84
CA GLY A 506 13.24 -10.92 11.38
C GLY A 506 13.63 -12.27 10.76
N LEU A 507 14.51 -13.04 11.41
CA LEU A 507 14.79 -14.43 11.01
C LEU A 507 13.55 -15.32 11.20
N GLY A 508 12.79 -15.08 12.28
CA GLY A 508 11.55 -15.80 12.58
C GLY A 508 10.44 -15.50 11.56
N SER A 509 10.21 -14.24 11.22
CA SER A 509 9.19 -13.86 10.23
C SER A 509 9.50 -14.31 8.81
N GLY A 510 10.78 -14.38 8.44
CA GLY A 510 11.20 -14.87 7.13
C GLY A 510 11.11 -16.39 6.99
N SER A 511 11.16 -17.13 8.10
CA SER A 511 11.20 -18.60 8.11
C SER A 511 9.88 -19.26 8.50
N VAL A 512 9.18 -18.80 9.54
CA VAL A 512 7.97 -19.45 10.06
C VAL A 512 6.81 -19.35 9.06
N PRO A 513 6.38 -18.14 8.63
CA PRO A 513 5.44 -17.99 7.51
C PRO A 513 5.86 -18.76 6.26
N TRP A 514 7.14 -18.75 5.89
CA TRP A 514 7.66 -19.49 4.74
C TRP A 514 7.40 -21.00 4.87
N VAL A 515 7.70 -21.61 6.03
CA VAL A 515 7.44 -23.03 6.30
C VAL A 515 5.95 -23.31 6.24
N THR A 516 5.11 -22.46 6.83
CA THR A 516 3.67 -22.68 6.81
C THR A 516 3.10 -22.63 5.39
N MET A 517 3.54 -21.69 4.55
CA MET A 517 3.06 -21.52 3.18
C MET A 517 3.61 -22.59 2.22
N ASN A 518 4.92 -22.87 2.27
CA ASN A 518 5.59 -23.68 1.26
C ASN A 518 5.70 -25.17 1.61
N ILE A 519 5.56 -25.53 2.89
CA ILE A 519 5.63 -26.92 3.35
C ILE A 519 4.30 -27.37 3.94
N LEU A 520 3.80 -26.69 4.97
CA LEU A 520 2.62 -27.16 5.71
C LEU A 520 1.35 -27.12 4.86
N ALA A 521 1.07 -25.99 4.19
CA ALA A 521 -0.12 -25.84 3.36
C ALA A 521 -0.17 -26.86 2.21
N LYS A 522 0.98 -27.19 1.62
CA LYS A 522 1.10 -28.17 0.53
C LYS A 522 1.04 -29.64 0.99
N LYS A 523 1.28 -29.91 2.27
CA LYS A 523 1.20 -31.28 2.84
C LYS A 523 -0.14 -31.56 3.50
N SER A 524 -0.87 -30.53 3.90
CA SER A 524 -2.15 -30.66 4.56
C SER A 524 -3.27 -30.77 3.52
N ALA A 525 -3.79 -31.99 3.35
CA ALA A 525 -4.96 -32.23 2.50
C ALA A 525 -6.17 -31.39 2.93
N LEU A 526 -6.28 -31.05 4.22
CA LEU A 526 -7.33 -30.18 4.74
C LEU A 526 -7.18 -28.74 4.23
N LEU A 527 -5.97 -28.16 4.34
CA LEU A 527 -5.72 -26.79 3.88
C LEU A 527 -5.86 -26.71 2.36
N GLU A 528 -5.23 -27.64 1.64
CA GLU A 528 -5.26 -27.65 0.18
C GLU A 528 -6.67 -27.83 -0.37
N ARG A 529 -7.52 -28.66 0.25
CA ARG A 529 -8.87 -28.93 -0.26
C ARG A 529 -9.87 -27.84 0.09
N HIS A 530 -9.82 -27.32 1.32
CA HIS A 530 -10.89 -26.49 1.88
C HIS A 530 -10.57 -24.99 1.91
N PHE A 531 -9.31 -24.60 1.81
CA PHE A 531 -8.89 -23.22 1.98
C PHE A 531 -8.14 -22.73 0.73
N ASP A 532 -8.89 -22.12 -0.19
CA ASP A 532 -8.31 -21.39 -1.33
C ASP A 532 -8.07 -19.92 -0.94
N ASP A 533 -7.09 -19.71 -0.07
CA ASP A 533 -6.56 -18.39 0.28
C ASP A 533 -5.62 -17.91 -0.82
N VAL A 534 -6.13 -16.99 -1.64
CA VAL A 534 -5.56 -16.67 -2.96
C VAL A 534 -4.14 -16.11 -2.90
N LEU A 535 -3.88 -15.23 -1.94
CA LEU A 535 -2.56 -14.62 -1.74
C LEU A 535 -1.82 -15.18 -0.53
N GLY A 536 -2.41 -16.15 0.17
CA GLY A 536 -1.85 -16.73 1.38
C GLY A 536 -1.87 -15.75 2.58
N VAL A 537 -2.93 -14.95 2.70
CA VAL A 537 -3.13 -13.95 3.77
C VAL A 537 -3.06 -14.59 5.17
N MET A 538 -3.48 -15.85 5.32
CA MET A 538 -3.28 -16.63 6.52
C MET A 538 -1.80 -16.70 6.91
N HIS A 539 -0.92 -17.00 5.97
CA HIS A 539 0.51 -17.12 6.26
C HIS A 539 1.17 -15.75 6.43
N THR A 540 0.82 -14.79 5.57
CA THR A 540 1.51 -13.51 5.50
C THR A 540 1.02 -12.50 6.52
N HIS A 541 -0.20 -12.66 7.04
CA HIS A 541 -0.78 -11.76 8.03
C HIS A 541 -1.19 -12.48 9.34
N MET A 542 -1.92 -13.60 9.30
CA MET A 542 -2.31 -14.29 10.54
C MET A 542 -1.11 -14.91 11.25
N VAL A 543 -0.33 -15.75 10.57
CA VAL A 543 0.87 -16.38 11.15
C VAL A 543 1.93 -15.33 11.45
N ALA A 544 2.22 -14.44 10.52
CA ALA A 544 3.22 -13.39 10.73
C ALA A 544 2.83 -12.43 11.87
N GLY A 545 1.57 -12.00 11.96
CA GLY A 545 1.07 -11.14 13.03
C GLY A 545 1.12 -11.84 14.40
N PHE A 546 0.84 -13.15 14.43
CA PHE A 546 1.02 -13.96 15.64
C PHE A 546 2.50 -14.04 16.05
N VAL A 547 3.40 -14.35 15.10
CA VAL A 547 4.86 -14.38 15.35
C VAL A 547 5.36 -13.04 15.88
N GLY A 548 4.92 -11.95 15.27
CA GLY A 548 5.24 -10.59 15.69
C GLY A 548 4.79 -10.30 17.11
N GLY A 549 3.50 -10.49 17.41
CA GLY A 549 2.97 -10.18 18.73
C GLY A 549 3.50 -11.10 19.83
N PHE A 550 3.78 -12.38 19.53
CA PHE A 550 4.52 -13.26 20.43
C PHE A 550 5.94 -12.74 20.66
N GLY A 551 6.62 -12.30 19.60
CA GLY A 551 7.94 -11.67 19.64
C GLY A 551 7.95 -10.38 20.48
N THR A 552 6.91 -9.56 20.42
CA THR A 552 6.76 -8.39 21.30
C THR A 552 6.78 -8.79 22.77
N GLY A 553 6.05 -9.85 23.15
CA GLY A 553 6.04 -10.36 24.52
C GLY A 553 7.38 -10.89 25.01
N LEU A 554 8.27 -11.29 24.09
CA LEU A 554 9.64 -11.67 24.41
C LEU A 554 10.57 -10.47 24.53
N TRP A 555 10.55 -9.57 23.55
CA TRP A 555 11.65 -8.64 23.28
C TRP A 555 11.34 -7.17 23.54
N ALA A 556 10.11 -6.83 23.94
CA ALA A 556 9.80 -5.47 24.36
C ALA A 556 10.72 -5.05 25.52
N THR A 557 11.23 -3.82 25.46
CA THR A 557 12.18 -3.25 26.42
C THR A 557 11.49 -2.22 27.28
N VAL A 558 11.99 -2.00 28.50
CA VAL A 558 11.46 -0.96 29.40
C VAL A 558 11.52 0.41 28.72
N ASP A 559 12.67 0.75 28.14
CA ASP A 559 12.90 2.06 27.51
C ASP A 559 12.00 2.27 26.28
N GLY A 560 11.84 1.24 25.44
CA GLY A 560 10.95 1.32 24.28
C GLY A 560 9.47 1.44 24.68
N CYS A 561 9.03 0.69 25.69
CA CYS A 561 7.68 0.85 26.25
C CYS A 561 7.47 2.26 26.82
N ALA A 562 8.44 2.79 27.57
CA ALA A 562 8.35 4.14 28.12
C ALA A 562 8.36 5.22 27.03
N ALA A 563 9.17 5.07 25.98
CA ALA A 563 9.24 6.00 24.85
C ALA A 563 7.92 6.07 24.07
N PHE A 564 7.21 4.95 23.97
CA PHE A 564 5.86 4.90 23.38
C PHE A 564 4.74 5.40 24.32
N GLY A 565 5.06 5.70 25.59
CA GLY A 565 4.08 6.16 26.58
C GLY A 565 3.33 5.04 27.30
N LEU A 566 3.85 3.80 27.27
CA LEU A 566 3.30 2.68 28.04
C LEU A 566 3.90 2.65 29.45
N THR A 567 3.06 2.33 30.44
CA THR A 567 3.50 2.03 31.82
C THR A 567 3.95 0.57 31.99
N ASN A 568 3.93 -0.21 30.91
CA ASN A 568 4.30 -1.62 30.89
C ASN A 568 5.82 -1.79 31.11
N PRO A 569 6.27 -2.72 31.97
CA PRO A 569 7.69 -2.96 32.21
C PRO A 569 8.42 -3.73 31.08
N GLY A 570 7.81 -3.91 29.91
CA GLY A 570 8.40 -4.58 28.76
C GLY A 570 8.06 -6.07 28.68
N GLY A 571 8.85 -6.82 27.91
CA GLY A 571 8.69 -8.25 27.69
C GLY A 571 9.57 -9.12 28.58
N ALA A 572 9.70 -10.40 28.22
CA ALA A 572 10.53 -11.36 28.96
C ALA A 572 12.00 -10.91 29.09
N VAL A 573 12.56 -10.23 28.08
CA VAL A 573 13.93 -9.69 28.10
C VAL A 573 14.13 -8.63 29.21
N ALA A 574 13.07 -7.94 29.59
CA ALA A 574 13.05 -6.96 30.68
C ALA A 574 12.74 -7.59 32.05
N GLY A 575 12.66 -8.93 32.13
CA GLY A 575 12.25 -9.65 33.34
C GLY A 575 10.73 -9.80 33.50
N ASN A 576 9.93 -9.29 32.56
CA ASN A 576 8.46 -9.36 32.59
C ASN A 576 7.93 -10.55 31.78
N GLY A 577 8.15 -11.78 32.29
CA GLY A 577 7.73 -13.00 31.59
C GLY A 577 6.22 -13.16 31.39
N ILE A 578 5.39 -12.52 32.24
CA ILE A 578 3.93 -12.56 32.12
C ILE A 578 3.43 -11.85 30.85
N GLN A 579 4.23 -10.96 30.26
CA GLN A 579 3.88 -10.27 29.03
C GLN A 579 3.51 -11.23 27.89
N LEU A 580 4.21 -12.37 27.79
CA LEU A 580 3.86 -13.44 26.86
C LEU A 580 2.41 -13.92 27.03
N GLY A 581 1.97 -14.08 28.27
CA GLY A 581 0.59 -14.46 28.58
C GLY A 581 -0.42 -13.44 28.10
N TYR A 582 -0.13 -12.14 28.26
CA TYR A 582 -0.98 -11.06 27.77
C TYR A 582 -1.06 -11.04 26.24
N GLN A 583 0.09 -11.16 25.55
CA GLN A 583 0.13 -11.25 24.09
C GLN A 583 -0.70 -12.44 23.58
N MET A 584 -0.57 -13.60 24.22
CA MET A 584 -1.35 -14.79 23.87
C MET A 584 -2.85 -14.60 24.10
N ALA A 585 -3.25 -13.98 25.22
CA ALA A 585 -4.65 -13.68 25.48
C ALA A 585 -5.24 -12.73 24.42
N GLY A 586 -4.50 -11.67 24.06
CA GLY A 586 -4.89 -10.75 22.99
C GLY A 586 -5.02 -11.46 21.63
N ALA A 587 -4.03 -12.26 21.26
CA ALA A 587 -4.05 -13.01 20.01
C ALA A 587 -5.25 -13.98 19.94
N MET A 588 -5.52 -14.73 21.01
CA MET A 588 -6.64 -15.68 21.05
C MET A 588 -8.00 -14.98 20.98
N PHE A 589 -8.14 -13.83 21.65
CA PHE A 589 -9.36 -13.02 21.54
C PHE A 589 -9.59 -12.56 20.10
N ILE A 590 -8.58 -11.99 19.44
CA ILE A 590 -8.70 -11.49 18.06
C ILE A 590 -9.00 -12.62 17.08
N ILE A 591 -8.34 -13.78 17.23
CA ILE A 591 -8.63 -14.96 16.40
C ILE A 591 -10.08 -15.43 16.63
N GLY A 592 -10.49 -15.60 17.89
CA GLY A 592 -11.82 -16.08 18.25
C GLY A 592 -12.93 -15.13 17.78
N TRP A 593 -12.76 -13.82 17.98
CA TRP A 593 -13.73 -12.81 17.57
C TRP A 593 -13.90 -12.79 16.05
N ASN A 594 -12.80 -12.79 15.30
CA ASN A 594 -12.83 -12.81 13.85
C ASN A 594 -13.40 -14.12 13.29
N LEU A 595 -13.11 -15.26 13.92
CA LEU A 595 -13.72 -16.54 13.55
C LEU A 595 -15.25 -16.46 13.64
N VAL A 596 -15.77 -15.96 14.77
CA VAL A 596 -17.21 -15.85 15.01
C VAL A 596 -17.85 -14.85 14.04
N TRP A 597 -17.42 -13.59 14.06
CA TRP A 597 -18.13 -12.54 13.33
C TRP A 597 -17.95 -12.62 11.81
N THR A 598 -16.78 -13.03 11.32
CA THR A 598 -16.61 -13.28 9.89
C THR A 598 -17.57 -14.39 9.44
N SER A 599 -17.70 -15.47 10.21
CA SER A 599 -18.63 -16.56 9.90
C SER A 599 -20.08 -16.11 9.94
N LEU A 600 -20.48 -15.38 10.97
CA LEU A 600 -21.85 -14.88 11.11
C LEU A 600 -22.23 -13.92 9.99
N ILE A 601 -21.34 -13.01 9.59
CA ILE A 601 -21.57 -12.08 8.47
C ILE A 601 -21.70 -12.87 7.15
N MET A 602 -20.82 -13.83 6.89
CA MET A 602 -20.88 -14.66 5.68
C MET A 602 -22.19 -15.47 5.63
N LEU A 603 -22.60 -16.05 6.76
CA LEU A 603 -23.86 -16.78 6.88
C LEU A 603 -25.07 -15.86 6.72
N PHE A 604 -25.03 -14.65 7.28
CA PHE A 604 -26.08 -13.65 7.13
C PHE A 604 -26.26 -13.25 5.66
N ILE A 605 -25.18 -12.91 4.95
CA ILE A 605 -25.24 -12.56 3.53
C ILE A 605 -25.78 -13.73 2.70
N LYS A 606 -25.29 -14.95 2.96
CA LYS A 606 -25.68 -16.15 2.21
C LYS A 606 -27.12 -16.58 2.46
N HIS A 607 -27.54 -16.65 3.72
CA HIS A 607 -28.79 -17.31 4.10
C HIS A 607 -29.92 -16.32 4.38
N VAL A 608 -29.63 -15.13 4.89
CA VAL A 608 -30.66 -14.10 5.18
C VAL A 608 -30.86 -13.20 3.97
N LEU A 609 -29.78 -12.62 3.42
CA LEU A 609 -29.88 -11.76 2.23
C LEU A 609 -30.00 -12.55 0.92
N ARG A 610 -29.77 -13.87 0.96
CA ARG A 610 -29.82 -14.77 -0.20
C ARG A 610 -28.88 -14.35 -1.34
N ILE A 611 -27.77 -13.69 -0.99
CA ILE A 611 -26.74 -13.30 -1.95
C ILE A 611 -25.66 -14.39 -1.93
N PRO A 612 -25.36 -15.04 -3.06
CA PRO A 612 -24.31 -16.04 -3.10
C PRO A 612 -22.95 -15.39 -2.82
N LEU A 613 -22.18 -15.97 -1.90
CA LEU A 613 -20.85 -15.46 -1.54
C LEU A 613 -19.85 -15.62 -2.70
N ARG A 614 -19.98 -16.70 -3.47
CA ARG A 614 -19.13 -17.02 -4.61
C ARG A 614 -19.91 -16.82 -5.90
N MET A 615 -19.24 -16.29 -6.91
CA MET A 615 -19.79 -16.18 -8.26
C MET A 615 -19.99 -17.57 -8.90
N PRO A 616 -20.96 -17.72 -9.83
CA PRO A 616 -21.18 -18.97 -10.55
C PRO A 616 -20.00 -19.28 -11.48
N ASP A 617 -19.81 -20.54 -11.83
CA ASP A 617 -18.62 -21.02 -12.55
C ASP A 617 -18.47 -20.37 -13.93
N GLU A 618 -19.58 -20.04 -14.60
CA GLU A 618 -19.60 -19.35 -15.90
C GLU A 618 -19.00 -17.95 -15.78
N ALA A 619 -19.37 -17.21 -14.74
CA ALA A 619 -18.78 -15.90 -14.45
C ALA A 619 -17.31 -16.02 -14.06
N LEU A 620 -16.91 -17.11 -13.38
CA LEU A 620 -15.51 -17.34 -13.05
C LEU A 620 -14.65 -17.63 -14.29
N LEU A 621 -15.22 -18.22 -15.34
CA LEU A 621 -14.52 -18.46 -16.60
C LEU A 621 -14.25 -17.15 -17.34
N LEU A 622 -15.26 -16.28 -17.43
CA LEU A 622 -15.21 -14.99 -18.14
C LEU A 622 -14.38 -13.93 -17.38
N GLY A 623 -14.57 -13.81 -16.07
CA GLY A 623 -13.87 -12.82 -15.25
C GLY A 623 -14.47 -11.42 -15.34
N ASP A 624 -13.62 -10.39 -15.43
CA ASP A 624 -13.96 -8.96 -15.39
C ASP A 624 -15.01 -8.57 -16.45
N ASP A 625 -15.02 -9.24 -17.61
CA ASP A 625 -16.02 -9.01 -18.66
C ASP A 625 -17.45 -9.35 -18.17
N ALA A 626 -17.61 -10.44 -17.42
CA ALA A 626 -18.92 -10.82 -16.87
C ALA A 626 -19.36 -9.95 -15.69
N ILE A 627 -18.42 -9.33 -14.96
CA ILE A 627 -18.72 -8.59 -13.73
C ILE A 627 -18.84 -7.09 -13.97
N HIS A 628 -17.94 -6.54 -14.78
CA HIS A 628 -17.80 -5.11 -15.03
C HIS A 628 -18.11 -4.74 -16.48
N GLY A 629 -18.14 -5.70 -17.42
CA GLY A 629 -18.23 -5.40 -18.86
C GLY A 629 -16.96 -4.73 -19.40
N GLU A 630 -15.83 -4.93 -18.71
CA GLU A 630 -14.57 -4.25 -18.98
C GLU A 630 -13.43 -5.26 -19.17
N ALA A 631 -12.46 -4.89 -20.01
CA ALA A 631 -11.26 -5.67 -20.24
C ALA A 631 -10.01 -4.91 -19.80
N ALA A 632 -9.19 -5.53 -18.94
CA ALA A 632 -7.99 -4.89 -18.37
C ALA A 632 -6.97 -4.43 -19.42
N TYR A 633 -6.82 -5.19 -20.51
CA TYR A 633 -5.92 -4.84 -21.62
C TYR A 633 -6.62 -5.05 -22.96
N VAL A 634 -6.81 -3.95 -23.69
CA VAL A 634 -7.35 -3.90 -25.05
C VAL A 634 -6.20 -3.59 -26.01
N PHE A 635 -5.85 -4.56 -26.86
CA PHE A 635 -4.78 -4.40 -27.86
C PHE A 635 -5.40 -4.53 -29.27
N GLY A 636 -5.98 -3.44 -29.79
CA GLY A 636 -6.64 -3.39 -31.10
C GLY A 636 -7.65 -2.25 -31.23
N PRO A 637 -8.28 -2.05 -32.41
CA PRO A 637 -9.43 -1.15 -32.53
C PRO A 637 -10.52 -1.67 -31.58
N CYS A 638 -11.11 -0.78 -30.77
CA CYS A 638 -12.15 -1.15 -29.82
C CYS A 638 -13.38 -1.72 -30.54
N GLU A 639 -13.55 -3.05 -30.48
CA GLU A 639 -14.84 -3.73 -30.68
C GLU A 639 -15.58 -3.90 -29.34
N ALA A 640 -15.25 -3.05 -28.35
CA ALA A 640 -16.11 -2.92 -27.18
C ALA A 640 -17.45 -2.36 -27.67
N HIS A 641 -18.51 -3.16 -27.55
CA HIS A 641 -19.91 -2.90 -27.92
C HIS A 641 -20.49 -3.57 -29.19
N ASP A 642 -19.89 -4.63 -29.75
CA ASP A 642 -20.70 -5.54 -30.57
C ASP A 642 -21.42 -6.54 -29.67
N HIS A 643 -22.74 -6.34 -29.50
CA HIS A 643 -23.65 -7.15 -28.68
C HIS A 643 -23.82 -8.61 -29.14
N HIS A 644 -22.92 -9.15 -29.95
CA HIS A 644 -23.02 -10.47 -30.55
C HIS A 644 -21.67 -11.19 -30.53
N GLY A 645 -21.36 -11.85 -29.41
CA GLY A 645 -20.30 -12.85 -29.34
C GLY A 645 -19.41 -12.69 -28.10
N GLY A 646 -19.62 -13.57 -27.11
CA GLY A 646 -18.68 -13.68 -25.99
C GLY A 646 -17.31 -14.11 -26.51
N TYR A 647 -16.30 -13.27 -26.30
CA TYR A 647 -14.92 -13.61 -26.64
C TYR A 647 -14.29 -14.42 -25.49
N ILE A 648 -14.09 -15.72 -25.72
CA ILE A 648 -13.17 -16.53 -24.90
C ILE A 648 -11.76 -16.37 -25.47
N GLN A 649 -10.82 -16.05 -24.58
CA GLN A 649 -9.37 -15.92 -24.81
C GLN A 649 -8.79 -16.73 -25.99
N GLY A 650 -8.75 -16.12 -27.19
CA GLY A 650 -7.85 -16.55 -28.27
C GLY A 650 -8.15 -17.87 -28.98
N GLU A 651 -9.31 -18.51 -28.72
CA GLU A 651 -9.81 -19.61 -29.56
C GLU A 651 -11.14 -19.19 -30.17
N ALA A 652 -11.16 -19.01 -31.49
CA ALA A 652 -12.40 -18.80 -32.22
C ALA A 652 -13.23 -20.09 -32.14
N LEU A 653 -14.39 -20.02 -31.49
CA LEU A 653 -15.46 -20.98 -31.69
C LEU A 653 -15.94 -20.80 -33.14
N HIS A 654 -15.57 -21.73 -34.02
CA HIS A 654 -16.30 -21.90 -35.27
C HIS A 654 -17.72 -22.35 -34.91
N THR A 655 -18.65 -21.40 -34.85
CA THR A 655 -20.07 -21.73 -35.02
C THR A 655 -20.27 -22.08 -36.50
N PRO A 656 -20.90 -23.23 -36.82
CA PRO A 656 -21.28 -23.51 -38.20
C PRO A 656 -22.34 -22.49 -38.59
N ALA A 657 -22.02 -21.65 -39.57
CA ALA A 657 -22.93 -20.66 -40.12
C ALA A 657 -24.22 -21.33 -40.57
N THR A 658 -25.35 -20.87 -40.03
CA THR A 658 -26.66 -21.07 -40.61
C THR A 658 -26.71 -20.25 -41.91
N ASN A 659 -26.78 -20.94 -43.04
CA ASN A 659 -26.96 -20.33 -44.36
C ASN A 659 -28.38 -19.75 -44.47
N ASP A 660 -28.55 -18.49 -44.11
CA ASP A 660 -29.64 -17.67 -44.64
C ASP A 660 -29.08 -16.82 -45.77
N ALA A 661 -29.23 -17.33 -46.99
CA ALA A 661 -29.05 -16.58 -48.22
C ALA A 661 -30.40 -16.61 -48.97
N ASN A 662 -31.22 -15.58 -48.70
CA ASN A 662 -32.25 -15.14 -49.61
C ASN A 662 -31.89 -13.71 -50.07
N ASP A 663 -32.18 -13.47 -51.35
CA ASP A 663 -32.17 -12.20 -52.07
C ASP A 663 -30.87 -11.80 -52.80
N ALA A 664 -30.68 -12.35 -54.00
CA ALA A 664 -30.62 -11.55 -55.24
C ALA A 664 -30.57 -12.45 -56.50
N GLU A 665 -31.41 -12.11 -57.48
CA GLU A 665 -31.69 -12.79 -58.75
C GLU A 665 -30.54 -12.89 -59.77
N LEU A 666 -30.81 -13.74 -60.80
CA LEU A 666 -30.36 -13.76 -62.21
C LEU A 666 -29.29 -14.80 -62.59
N GLY A 667 -29.72 -15.80 -63.39
CA GLY A 667 -28.81 -16.53 -64.27
C GLY A 667 -29.21 -17.97 -64.63
N LEU A 668 -30.15 -18.11 -65.56
CA LEU A 668 -30.19 -19.10 -66.66
C LEU A 668 -29.38 -20.42 -66.54
N GLY A 669 -30.09 -21.56 -66.60
CA GLY A 669 -29.66 -22.68 -67.46
C GLY A 669 -29.47 -24.06 -66.82
N GLY A 670 -30.51 -24.91 -66.90
CA GLY A 670 -30.44 -26.29 -67.43
C GLY A 670 -29.84 -27.43 -66.58
N GLY A 671 -30.62 -28.50 -66.39
CA GLY A 671 -30.08 -29.87 -66.35
C GLY A 671 -30.54 -30.78 -65.20
N THR A 672 -31.68 -31.45 -65.41
CA THR A 672 -31.97 -32.89 -65.13
C THR A 672 -31.64 -33.55 -63.76
N ALA A 673 -32.69 -34.17 -63.19
CA ALA A 673 -32.78 -35.16 -62.11
C ALA A 673 -31.94 -36.47 -62.34
N PRO A 674 -31.95 -37.53 -61.48
CA PRO A 674 -32.76 -37.77 -60.27
C PRO A 674 -32.03 -38.43 -59.05
N SER A 675 -32.76 -38.49 -57.94
CA SER A 675 -32.53 -39.36 -56.77
C SER A 675 -32.58 -40.86 -57.09
N PRO A 676 -32.08 -41.71 -56.18
CA PRO A 676 -32.97 -42.74 -55.66
C PRO A 676 -32.93 -42.93 -54.12
N HIS A 677 -34.09 -43.40 -53.66
CA HIS A 677 -34.43 -43.95 -52.35
C HIS A 677 -33.55 -45.13 -51.89
N GLU A 678 -33.45 -45.28 -50.57
CA GLU A 678 -33.70 -46.49 -49.74
C GLU A 678 -33.12 -46.19 -48.33
N GLY A 679 -33.72 -46.48 -47.17
CA GLY A 679 -34.70 -47.50 -46.84
C GLY A 679 -34.10 -48.49 -45.83
N GLU A 680 -34.50 -48.36 -44.55
CA GLU A 680 -34.47 -49.38 -43.48
C GLU A 680 -33.26 -49.58 -42.53
N LYS A 681 -33.54 -49.27 -41.24
CA LYS A 681 -33.50 -50.12 -40.03
C LYS A 681 -32.35 -51.15 -39.85
N HIS A 682 -31.62 -51.07 -38.73
CA HIS A 682 -31.91 -51.85 -37.49
C HIS A 682 -30.85 -51.62 -36.38
N THR A 683 -31.35 -51.35 -35.17
CA THR A 683 -30.92 -51.78 -33.81
C THR A 683 -29.48 -52.27 -33.57
N THR A 684 -28.76 -51.64 -32.63
CA THR A 684 -28.70 -52.00 -31.18
C THR A 684 -28.16 -50.83 -30.37
#